data_AF-A0A7N4NM05-F1
#
_entry.id   AF-A0A7N4NM05-F1
#
_cell.length_a   1.000
_cell.length_b   1.000
_cell.length_c   1.000
_cell.angle_alpha   90.00
_cell.angle_beta   90.00
_cell.angle_gamma   90.00
#
_symmetry.space_group_name_H-M   'P 1'
#
loop_
_entity.id
_entity.type
_entity.pdbx_description
1 polymer ?
#
loop_
_entity_poly.entity_id
_entity_poly.type
_entity_poly.pdbx_seq_one_letter_code
_entity_poly.pdbx_strand_id
1 'polypeptide(L)'
;MNILDHLSLEPSSADLVINVGKVTLGEKNREKLAASQREQERNKIAIAACSLLNSGGGVICMEMADKHYFSKNMEIGQDLEKCLGNFVDPFPFQNYFSTLSQGEYYFIFVKSWGNRDSLEHSSIIPRICSQNVNLYERSGTRTLNMSPSMVSNFLKNKKRERAVKRAENSPPKKVLKVVNLDLEENDPVALVFQKDSLEREEVLPFSESMLVEFKQFSTKNIIKYIKETISKYIPAFANTEGGYLFIGVEDSTWKVKGGCKKIVKPDVLRKVIEKKIDDLPVEHFCSHRYPIKYKIKFLEVYDQGELYGYVSVVRVEPFCCVVFSEEPVSWFVKDRHINRLSTKEWMDMMLGADSDLSLLSENFDSQLSLNNCPPLNRPVYCKKNLKHKEALQERLFPVSPGEIKYNPDSLCQELFSEHEGLEELMKEQMCKEECSQGVLIFSRSWAVDVGLQKNQKVLCDALLIAANSFPVLYTVLREPFPYGEDYSSCTAFTLKQKLVNTGGYTERLCIIPRVLVLNSGRDSEIPRSPGQPILYPSLYKVTKQEITNLLQSLVIVLLSFRSFLSDLVGHEVLNLLTIEQYNVVSKNLHKSPKLFVHGFPGTGKTVIAMKMIEKIKNEFSCEKEEILYICENQPLMNFMRKKDICNAVTRKRFMLSTFKEVKHIIIDEAQNFREENGSWYDKAQEITQKNGVSQGILWIFLDYYQTSHADNSGLPSFQYPQEWLTKFVRNADPIADFIKQNMETIKTHLPINIPSGSLRMLDKACWSSGVPGVCEIRKNLTRQQIVARVAEECKKLFQMGYSSKNIAILVSTLKDIEDYEKLLNQATKKIRGLKICFNSEESNCIVLDSIRRFSGLERNIVFGLNPQTEVLDVSYNLLVCLASRALTHLYILYEGNGMVKF
;
A
#
# COMPACT_ATOMS: atom_id res chain seq x y z
N MET A 1 -33.18 -8.21 5.01
CA MET A 1 -32.69 -6.83 4.92
C MET A 1 -31.24 -6.83 5.33
N ASN A 2 -30.36 -6.24 4.52
CA ASN A 2 -28.93 -6.23 4.78
C ASN A 2 -28.66 -5.19 5.88
N ILE A 3 -27.95 -5.54 6.95
CA ILE A 3 -27.71 -4.62 8.09
C ILE A 3 -26.96 -3.35 7.62
N LEU A 4 -26.21 -3.46 6.52
CA LEU A 4 -25.53 -2.35 5.86
C LEU A 4 -26.48 -1.27 5.31
N ASP A 5 -27.72 -1.62 4.97
CA ASP A 5 -28.72 -0.66 4.44
C ASP A 5 -29.12 0.39 5.49
N HIS A 6 -28.76 0.17 6.76
CA HIS A 6 -29.04 1.05 7.89
C HIS A 6 -27.82 1.82 8.40
N LEU A 7 -26.66 1.67 7.74
CA LEU A 7 -25.43 2.40 8.06
C LEU A 7 -25.18 3.42 6.95
N SER A 8 -25.09 4.70 7.30
CA SER A 8 -24.76 5.75 6.33
C SER A 8 -23.49 6.48 6.76
N LEU A 9 -22.65 6.80 5.77
CA LEU A 9 -21.50 7.68 5.96
C LEU A 9 -21.93 9.12 5.71
N GLU A 10 -21.56 10.04 6.59
CA GLU A 10 -21.90 11.44 6.40
C GLU A 10 -21.00 12.08 5.33
N PRO A 11 -21.55 12.53 4.19
CA PRO A 11 -20.74 12.92 3.03
C PRO A 11 -20.02 14.26 3.19
N SER A 12 -20.49 15.17 4.05
CA SER A 12 -19.93 16.53 4.23
C SER A 12 -19.16 16.71 5.55
N SER A 13 -18.78 15.62 6.22
CA SER A 13 -18.03 15.71 7.48
C SER A 13 -16.52 15.84 7.26
N ALA A 14 -15.86 16.58 8.16
CA ALA A 14 -14.40 16.73 8.21
C ALA A 14 -13.67 15.49 8.78
N ASP A 15 -14.42 14.50 9.27
CA ASP A 15 -13.90 13.20 9.69
C ASP A 15 -14.79 12.07 9.16
N LEU A 16 -14.34 10.83 9.31
CA LEU A 16 -15.07 9.65 8.91
C LEU A 16 -16.18 9.36 9.92
N VAL A 17 -17.40 9.81 9.62
CA VAL A 17 -18.56 9.64 10.51
C VAL A 17 -19.50 8.56 9.97
N ILE A 18 -19.73 7.53 10.77
CA ILE A 18 -20.72 6.46 10.50
C ILE A 18 -21.94 6.71 11.36
N ASN A 19 -23.07 7.02 10.73
CA ASN A 19 -24.36 7.15 11.38
C ASN A 19 -25.02 5.76 11.47
N VAL A 20 -25.33 5.31 12.70
CA VAL A 20 -25.95 4.01 12.97
C VAL A 20 -27.47 4.11 13.23
N GLY A 21 -28.03 5.32 13.12
CA GLY A 21 -29.42 5.63 13.39
C GLY A 21 -29.74 5.68 14.89
N LYS A 22 -30.98 5.31 15.23
CA LYS A 22 -31.48 5.30 16.62
C LYS A 22 -30.92 4.13 17.42
N VAL A 23 -30.43 4.41 18.62
CA VAL A 23 -29.90 3.43 19.57
C VAL A 23 -30.39 3.75 20.99
N THR A 24 -30.79 2.71 21.73
CA THR A 24 -31.13 2.81 23.16
C THR A 24 -29.86 2.71 24.00
N LEU A 25 -29.68 3.64 24.95
CA LEU A 25 -28.47 3.79 25.75
C LEU A 25 -28.76 3.64 27.25
N GLY A 26 -27.71 3.31 28.01
CA GLY A 26 -27.79 3.10 29.45
C GLY A 26 -28.20 1.69 29.83
N GLU A 27 -27.51 1.09 30.82
CA GLU A 27 -27.65 -0.32 31.15
C GLU A 27 -29.11 -0.71 31.46
N LYS A 28 -29.79 0.08 32.29
CA LYS A 28 -31.18 -0.18 32.68
C LYS A 28 -32.18 -0.14 31.52
N ASN A 29 -31.92 0.67 30.50
CA ASN A 29 -32.81 0.74 29.33
C ASN A 29 -32.49 -0.39 28.36
N ARG A 30 -31.19 -0.68 28.16
CA ARG A 30 -30.75 -1.80 27.32
C ARG A 30 -31.23 -3.14 27.87
N GLU A 31 -31.22 -3.35 29.18
CA GLU A 31 -31.77 -4.54 29.84
C GLU A 31 -33.27 -4.78 29.55
N LYS A 32 -34.04 -3.72 29.31
CA LYS A 32 -35.48 -3.81 28.98
C LYS A 32 -35.75 -4.10 27.50
N LEU A 33 -34.76 -3.96 26.62
CA LEU A 33 -34.93 -4.25 25.20
C LEU A 33 -35.13 -5.74 24.95
N ALA A 34 -35.98 -6.06 23.97
CA ALA A 34 -36.05 -7.40 23.40
C ALA A 34 -34.67 -7.85 22.89
N ALA A 35 -34.32 -9.12 23.13
CA ALA A 35 -32.98 -9.65 22.82
C ALA A 35 -32.58 -9.44 21.36
N SER A 36 -33.52 -9.60 20.42
CA SER A 36 -33.27 -9.39 18.98
C SER A 36 -32.95 -7.95 18.64
N GLN A 37 -33.66 -6.96 19.22
CA GLN A 37 -33.38 -5.54 19.00
C GLN A 37 -32.04 -5.14 19.62
N ARG A 38 -31.76 -5.59 20.85
CA ARG A 38 -30.48 -5.35 21.54
C ARG A 38 -29.31 -5.86 20.70
N GLU A 39 -29.44 -7.06 20.13
CA GLU A 39 -28.44 -7.66 19.25
C GLU A 39 -28.29 -6.90 17.92
N GLN A 40 -29.38 -6.44 17.31
CA GLN A 40 -29.34 -5.62 16.10
C GLN A 40 -28.59 -4.30 16.31
N GLU A 41 -28.91 -3.57 17.37
CA GLU A 41 -28.21 -2.32 17.72
C GLU A 41 -26.73 -2.57 18.02
N ARG A 42 -26.41 -3.63 18.79
CA ARG A 42 -25.03 -4.03 19.07
C ARG A 42 -24.26 -4.35 17.78
N ASN A 43 -24.88 -5.07 16.85
CA ASN A 43 -24.23 -5.44 15.58
C ASN A 43 -23.95 -4.22 14.70
N LYS A 44 -24.85 -3.23 14.65
CA LYS A 44 -24.59 -1.96 13.93
C LYS A 44 -23.36 -1.24 14.48
N ILE A 45 -23.28 -1.12 15.81
CA ILE A 45 -22.14 -0.49 16.48
C ILE A 45 -20.85 -1.29 16.26
N ALA A 46 -20.92 -2.63 16.32
CA ALA A 46 -19.77 -3.50 16.07
C ALA A 46 -19.22 -3.34 14.65
N ILE A 47 -20.08 -3.29 13.63
CA ILE A 47 -19.68 -3.07 12.23
C ILE A 47 -19.04 -1.68 12.09
N ALA A 48 -19.65 -0.64 12.64
CA ALA A 48 -19.12 0.72 12.58
C ALA A 48 -17.75 0.82 13.26
N ALA A 49 -17.61 0.29 14.48
CA ALA A 49 -16.36 0.30 15.23
C ALA A 49 -15.25 -0.47 14.50
N CYS A 50 -15.53 -1.69 14.04
CA CYS A 50 -14.57 -2.48 13.27
C CYS A 50 -14.12 -1.75 12.00
N SER A 51 -15.06 -1.10 11.30
CA SER A 51 -14.76 -0.34 10.09
C SER A 51 -13.84 0.84 10.37
N LEU A 52 -14.10 1.63 11.41
CA LEU A 52 -13.29 2.79 11.77
C LEU A 52 -11.91 2.39 12.29
N LEU A 53 -11.81 1.37 13.15
CA LEU A 53 -10.53 0.83 13.62
C LEU A 53 -9.62 0.45 12.45
N ASN A 54 -10.22 -0.17 11.41
CA ASN A 54 -9.49 -0.62 10.22
C ASN A 54 -9.25 0.46 9.16
N SER A 55 -9.73 1.70 9.36
CA SER A 55 -9.75 2.74 8.31
C SER A 55 -9.25 4.11 8.76
N GLY A 56 -8.36 4.14 9.76
CA GLY A 56 -7.75 5.38 10.23
C GLY A 56 -8.55 6.12 11.30
N GLY A 57 -9.49 5.44 11.96
CA GLY A 57 -10.35 6.00 13.01
C GLY A 57 -11.44 6.93 12.48
N GLY A 58 -12.25 7.48 13.38
CA GLY A 58 -13.35 8.39 13.06
C GLY A 58 -14.38 8.44 14.18
N VAL A 59 -15.65 8.67 13.83
CA VAL A 59 -16.73 8.86 14.80
C VAL A 59 -17.94 7.98 14.45
N ILE A 60 -18.49 7.30 15.44
CA ILE A 60 -19.81 6.66 15.36
C ILE A 60 -20.83 7.67 15.88
N CYS A 61 -21.78 8.06 15.05
CA CYS A 61 -22.88 8.94 15.41
C CYS A 61 -24.16 8.12 15.58
N MET A 62 -24.90 8.36 16.67
CA MET A 62 -26.20 7.74 16.91
C MET A 62 -27.19 8.73 17.53
N GLU A 63 -28.45 8.61 17.14
CA GLU A 63 -29.58 9.33 17.76
C GLU A 63 -30.04 8.55 18.99
N MET A 64 -30.17 9.23 20.13
CA MET A 64 -30.58 8.60 21.38
C MET A 64 -32.09 8.30 21.34
N ALA A 65 -32.45 7.02 21.43
CA ALA A 65 -33.87 6.62 21.46
C ALA A 65 -34.58 7.05 22.76
N ASP A 66 -33.84 7.17 23.86
CA ASP A 66 -34.37 7.46 25.20
C ASP A 66 -34.45 8.98 25.46
N LYS A 67 -35.49 9.61 24.90
CA LYS A 67 -35.66 11.09 24.90
C LYS A 67 -35.82 11.77 26.27
N HIS A 68 -35.78 11.04 27.38
CA HIS A 68 -36.15 11.55 28.71
C HIS A 68 -35.03 11.53 29.77
N TYR A 69 -33.81 11.12 29.42
CA TYR A 69 -32.68 11.05 30.36
C TYR A 69 -31.45 11.81 29.84
N PHE A 70 -31.52 13.14 29.83
CA PHE A 70 -30.34 13.98 29.59
C PHE A 70 -29.51 14.11 30.87
N SER A 71 -28.80 13.04 31.24
CA SER A 71 -27.76 13.14 32.27
C SER A 71 -26.42 13.39 31.61
N LYS A 72 -25.60 14.28 32.21
CA LYS A 72 -24.23 14.58 31.74
C LYS A 72 -23.31 13.35 31.70
N ASN A 73 -23.71 12.24 32.33
CA ASN A 73 -22.94 11.01 32.50
C ASN A 73 -23.76 9.79 32.03
N MET A 74 -24.31 9.84 30.82
CA MET A 74 -25.05 8.70 30.27
C MET A 74 -24.10 7.57 29.85
N GLU A 75 -24.24 6.43 30.50
CA GLU A 75 -23.55 5.19 30.16
C GLU A 75 -24.06 4.64 28.82
N ILE A 76 -23.19 3.99 28.05
CA ILE A 76 -23.61 3.33 26.79
C ILE A 76 -24.31 2.00 27.05
N GLY A 77 -23.88 1.26 28.07
CA GLY A 77 -24.38 -0.08 28.42
C GLY A 77 -23.29 -1.14 28.27
N GLN A 78 -23.27 -2.09 29.20
CA GLN A 78 -22.23 -3.10 29.36
C GLN A 78 -22.14 -4.06 28.17
N ASP A 79 -23.25 -4.35 27.49
CA ASP A 79 -23.24 -5.20 26.29
C ASP A 79 -22.52 -4.53 25.12
N LEU A 80 -22.64 -3.20 24.99
CA LEU A 80 -21.94 -2.40 24.00
C LEU A 80 -20.46 -2.22 24.38
N GLU A 81 -20.17 -1.88 25.64
CA GLU A 81 -18.79 -1.75 26.15
C GLU A 81 -18.02 -3.04 25.99
N LYS A 82 -18.61 -4.19 26.35
CA LYS A 82 -17.99 -5.51 26.16
C LYS A 82 -17.78 -5.82 24.69
N CYS A 83 -18.75 -5.49 23.83
CA CYS A 83 -18.63 -5.70 22.40
C CYS A 83 -17.46 -4.90 21.81
N LEU A 84 -17.33 -3.62 22.18
CA LEU A 84 -16.25 -2.73 21.74
C LEU A 84 -14.89 -3.14 22.34
N GLY A 85 -14.87 -3.47 23.64
CA GLY A 85 -13.70 -3.95 24.36
C GLY A 85 -13.10 -5.20 23.74
N ASN A 86 -13.92 -6.14 23.25
CA ASN A 86 -13.46 -7.36 22.58
C ASN A 86 -12.63 -7.08 21.31
N PHE A 87 -12.80 -5.94 20.63
CA PHE A 87 -12.00 -5.59 19.45
C PHE A 87 -10.58 -5.14 19.82
N VAL A 88 -10.41 -4.57 21.02
CA VAL A 88 -9.19 -3.91 21.45
C VAL A 88 -8.48 -4.64 22.59
N ASP A 89 -9.01 -5.76 23.06
CA ASP A 89 -8.36 -6.64 24.04
C ASP A 89 -6.93 -7.02 23.58
N PRO A 90 -5.89 -6.93 24.46
CA PRO A 90 -5.94 -6.69 25.90
C PRO A 90 -5.86 -5.21 26.33
N PHE A 91 -6.04 -4.26 25.41
CA PHE A 91 -5.91 -2.83 25.72
C PHE A 91 -7.14 -2.28 26.45
N PRO A 92 -6.93 -1.29 27.35
CA PRO A 92 -8.03 -0.56 27.97
C PRO A 92 -8.95 0.09 26.92
N PHE A 93 -10.25 0.04 27.18
CA PHE A 93 -11.28 0.65 26.32
C PHE A 93 -10.97 2.12 26.01
N GLN A 94 -10.51 2.88 27.00
CA GLN A 94 -10.23 4.31 26.90
C GLN A 94 -9.03 4.63 26.02
N ASN A 95 -8.22 3.65 25.58
CA ASN A 95 -7.13 3.90 24.65
C ASN A 95 -7.69 4.17 23.23
N TYR A 96 -8.70 3.41 22.84
CA TYR A 96 -9.26 3.46 21.49
C TYR A 96 -10.60 4.18 21.40
N PHE A 97 -11.39 4.18 22.47
CA PHE A 97 -12.73 4.73 22.46
C PHE A 97 -12.85 5.92 23.41
N SER A 98 -13.64 6.90 23.02
CA SER A 98 -14.07 8.01 23.89
C SER A 98 -15.48 8.41 23.52
N THR A 99 -16.25 8.91 24.47
CA THR A 99 -17.67 9.21 24.25
C THR A 99 -18.00 10.66 24.57
N LEU A 100 -18.99 11.19 23.87
CA LEU A 100 -19.54 12.52 24.12
C LEU A 100 -21.04 12.52 23.80
N SER A 101 -21.83 13.20 24.62
CA SER A 101 -23.24 13.49 24.32
C SER A 101 -23.40 14.95 23.93
N GLN A 102 -24.18 15.22 22.89
CA GLN A 102 -24.45 16.56 22.39
C GLN A 102 -25.85 16.62 21.79
N GLY A 103 -26.75 17.37 22.44
CA GLY A 103 -28.16 17.43 22.05
C GLY A 103 -28.83 16.05 22.13
N GLU A 104 -29.53 15.65 21.06
CA GLU A 104 -30.18 14.33 20.93
C GLU A 104 -29.22 13.23 20.42
N TYR A 105 -27.94 13.56 20.21
CA TYR A 105 -26.95 12.65 19.65
C TYR A 105 -25.93 12.18 20.68
N TYR A 106 -25.45 10.96 20.49
CA TYR A 106 -24.34 10.36 21.20
C TYR A 106 -23.23 9.99 20.22
N PHE A 107 -22.00 10.28 20.58
CA PHE A 107 -20.83 10.08 19.72
C PHE A 107 -19.84 9.13 20.39
N ILE A 108 -19.37 8.13 19.64
CA ILE A 108 -18.24 7.29 20.03
C ILE A 108 -17.08 7.62 19.08
N PHE A 109 -16.05 8.26 19.62
CA PHE A 109 -14.81 8.57 18.94
C PHE A 109 -13.90 7.35 18.95
N VAL A 110 -13.43 6.95 17.77
CA VAL A 110 -12.65 5.74 17.55
C VAL A 110 -11.25 6.13 17.04
N LYS A 111 -10.21 5.88 17.85
CA LYS A 111 -8.80 5.98 17.44
C LYS A 111 -8.52 4.91 16.37
N SER A 112 -7.66 5.19 15.40
CA SER A 112 -7.20 4.17 14.46
C SER A 112 -6.56 3.00 15.19
N TRP A 113 -6.76 1.79 14.68
CA TRP A 113 -5.98 0.63 15.14
C TRP A 113 -4.49 0.86 14.84
N GLY A 114 -3.61 0.56 15.78
CA GLY A 114 -2.17 0.75 15.63
C GLY A 114 -1.40 0.27 16.86
N ASN A 115 -0.17 -0.22 16.68
CA ASN A 115 0.55 -0.97 17.71
C ASN A 115 1.81 -0.24 18.25
N ARG A 116 1.78 1.10 18.34
CA ARG A 116 2.98 1.86 18.76
C ARG A 116 3.32 1.70 20.24
N ASP A 117 2.31 1.54 21.09
CA ASP A 117 2.50 1.60 22.55
C ASP A 117 3.02 0.29 23.17
N SER A 118 3.24 -0.78 22.38
CA SER A 118 3.70 -2.07 22.90
C SER A 118 4.90 -2.64 22.14
N LEU A 119 6.07 -2.04 22.36
CA LEU A 119 7.35 -2.56 21.86
C LEU A 119 7.59 -4.02 22.31
N GLU A 120 7.10 -4.39 23.49
CA GLU A 120 7.21 -5.75 24.06
C GLU A 120 6.21 -6.77 23.47
N HIS A 121 5.11 -6.31 22.84
CA HIS A 121 4.05 -7.19 22.29
C HIS A 121 3.84 -7.03 20.78
N SER A 122 4.74 -6.33 20.09
CA SER A 122 4.64 -6.01 18.66
C SER A 122 4.45 -7.23 17.73
N SER A 123 4.89 -8.41 18.15
CA SER A 123 4.74 -9.66 17.40
C SER A 123 3.37 -10.36 17.59
N ILE A 124 2.65 -10.05 18.68
CA ILE A 124 1.47 -10.78 19.16
C ILE A 124 0.16 -10.12 18.70
N ILE A 125 0.15 -8.82 18.45
CA ILE A 125 -1.08 -8.08 18.16
C ILE A 125 -1.43 -8.19 16.65
N PRO A 126 -2.70 -8.47 16.31
CA PRO A 126 -3.13 -8.56 14.92
C PRO A 126 -3.02 -7.21 14.23
N ARG A 127 -2.73 -7.24 12.91
CA ARG A 127 -2.61 -6.02 12.12
C ARG A 127 -3.96 -5.34 11.86
N ILE A 128 -5.06 -6.09 11.94
CA ILE A 128 -6.42 -5.59 11.72
C ILE A 128 -7.37 -6.11 12.80
N CYS A 129 -8.40 -5.32 13.12
CA CYS A 129 -9.48 -5.73 14.00
C CYS A 129 -10.48 -6.62 13.25
N SER A 130 -11.02 -7.61 13.94
CA SER A 130 -12.05 -8.51 13.40
C SER A 130 -13.06 -8.80 14.49
N GLN A 131 -14.34 -8.84 14.12
CA GLN A 131 -15.40 -9.24 15.06
C GLN A 131 -15.34 -10.74 15.31
N ASN A 132 -15.06 -11.51 14.26
CA ASN A 132 -14.81 -12.94 14.35
C ASN A 132 -13.85 -13.37 13.24
N VAL A 133 -12.81 -14.11 13.59
CA VAL A 133 -11.81 -14.59 12.62
C VAL A 133 -12.25 -15.89 11.96
N ASN A 134 -13.16 -16.64 12.58
CA ASN A 134 -13.67 -17.91 12.07
C ASN A 134 -12.58 -18.98 11.85
N LEU A 135 -11.48 -18.89 12.60
CA LEU A 135 -10.40 -19.88 12.65
C LEU A 135 -10.50 -20.69 13.94
N TYR A 136 -10.51 -22.01 13.81
CA TYR A 136 -10.57 -22.92 14.93
C TYR A 136 -9.29 -23.74 15.05
N GLU A 137 -8.96 -24.10 16.28
CA GLU A 137 -7.94 -25.08 16.63
C GLU A 137 -8.45 -26.08 17.67
N ARG A 138 -7.83 -27.25 17.67
CA ARG A 138 -7.92 -28.23 18.75
C ARG A 138 -6.85 -27.93 19.79
N SER A 139 -7.26 -27.75 21.05
CA SER A 139 -6.35 -27.54 22.18
C SER A 139 -6.81 -28.42 23.35
N GLY A 140 -6.03 -29.47 23.65
CA GLY A 140 -6.45 -30.52 24.56
C GLY A 140 -7.74 -31.20 24.06
N THR A 141 -8.79 -31.20 24.89
CA THR A 141 -10.11 -31.74 24.51
C THR A 141 -11.05 -30.70 23.90
N ARG A 142 -10.64 -29.43 23.82
CA ARG A 142 -11.52 -28.32 23.45
C ARG A 142 -11.28 -27.85 22.02
N THR A 143 -12.36 -27.49 21.34
CA THR A 143 -12.30 -26.76 20.07
C THR A 143 -12.51 -25.28 20.35
N LEU A 144 -11.45 -24.50 20.15
CA LEU A 144 -11.41 -23.08 20.48
C LEU A 144 -11.43 -22.26 19.18
N ASN A 145 -12.23 -21.19 19.17
CA ASN A 145 -12.06 -20.14 18.18
C ASN A 145 -10.79 -19.37 18.56
N MET A 146 -9.85 -19.23 17.63
CA MET A 146 -8.59 -18.57 17.91
C MET A 146 -8.84 -17.11 18.30
N SER A 147 -8.21 -16.66 19.38
CA SER A 147 -8.23 -15.23 19.71
C SER A 147 -7.48 -14.44 18.63
N PRO A 148 -7.84 -13.16 18.40
CA PRO A 148 -7.14 -12.32 17.43
C PRO A 148 -5.61 -12.26 17.65
N SER A 149 -5.16 -12.34 18.91
CA SER A 149 -3.73 -12.38 19.29
C SER A 149 -3.02 -13.68 18.88
N MET A 150 -3.69 -14.83 18.92
CA MET A 150 -3.09 -16.10 18.51
C MET A 150 -3.05 -16.27 16.99
N VAL A 151 -4.05 -15.71 16.29
CA VAL A 151 -4.20 -15.80 14.83
C VAL A 151 -2.97 -15.29 14.09
N SER A 152 -2.45 -14.12 14.45
CA SER A 152 -1.28 -13.52 13.78
C SER A 152 -0.06 -14.47 13.81
N ASN A 153 0.20 -15.06 14.98
CA ASN A 153 1.30 -16.00 15.17
C ASN A 153 1.07 -17.32 14.41
N PHE A 154 -0.14 -17.86 14.48
CA PHE A 154 -0.51 -19.08 13.74
C PHE A 154 -0.27 -18.91 12.24
N LEU A 155 -0.77 -17.81 11.64
CA LEU A 155 -0.62 -17.55 10.22
C LEU A 155 0.85 -17.34 9.81
N LYS A 156 1.62 -16.57 10.60
CA LYS A 156 3.06 -16.36 10.37
C LYS A 156 3.84 -17.67 10.44
N ASN A 157 3.52 -18.55 11.39
CA ASN A 157 4.17 -19.86 11.54
C ASN A 157 3.87 -20.78 10.34
N LYS A 158 2.59 -20.90 9.94
CA LYS A 158 2.20 -21.65 8.73
C LYS A 158 2.90 -21.12 7.47
N LYS A 159 3.09 -19.80 7.33
CA LYS A 159 3.85 -19.18 6.23
C LYS A 159 5.33 -19.57 6.28
N ARG A 160 5.99 -19.46 7.46
CA ARG A 160 7.42 -19.77 7.66
C ARG A 160 7.77 -21.23 7.41
N GLU A 161 7.00 -22.17 7.94
CA GLU A 161 7.21 -23.62 7.74
C GLU A 161 7.27 -24.00 6.26
N ARG A 162 6.59 -23.23 5.39
CA ARG A 162 6.57 -23.46 3.94
C ARG A 162 7.68 -22.72 3.21
N ALA A 163 8.13 -21.57 3.71
CA ALA A 163 9.30 -20.89 3.17
C ALA A 163 10.57 -21.75 3.35
N VAL A 164 10.77 -22.37 4.52
CA VAL A 164 11.91 -23.26 4.81
C VAL A 164 11.91 -24.49 3.89
N LYS A 165 10.75 -25.13 3.69
CA LYS A 165 10.60 -26.27 2.77
C LYS A 165 10.81 -25.92 1.29
N ARG A 166 10.78 -24.64 0.89
CA ARG A 166 11.14 -24.18 -0.46
C ARG A 166 12.66 -23.99 -0.63
N ALA A 167 13.38 -23.63 0.43
CA ALA A 167 14.84 -23.46 0.41
C ALA A 167 15.55 -24.82 0.33
N GLU A 168 15.01 -25.85 0.97
CA GLU A 168 15.50 -27.22 0.89
C GLU A 168 14.95 -27.98 -0.34
N ASN A 169 15.23 -27.49 -1.55
CA ASN A 169 15.07 -28.32 -2.76
C ASN A 169 16.30 -29.24 -2.94
N SER A 170 16.45 -30.17 -2.01
CA SER A 170 16.92 -31.51 -2.36
C SER A 170 15.68 -32.41 -2.47
N PRO A 171 15.62 -33.42 -3.38
CA PRO A 171 14.58 -34.43 -3.30
C PRO A 171 14.57 -34.94 -1.86
N PRO A 172 13.41 -35.24 -1.23
CA PRO A 172 13.36 -35.55 0.18
C PRO A 172 14.44 -36.58 0.47
N LYS A 173 15.57 -36.14 1.05
CA LYS A 173 16.50 -37.07 1.67
C LYS A 173 15.61 -37.74 2.67
N LYS A 174 15.52 -39.07 2.57
CA LYS A 174 14.88 -39.94 3.54
C LYS A 174 15.36 -39.49 4.92
N VAL A 175 14.65 -38.55 5.54
CA VAL A 175 14.79 -38.28 6.97
C VAL A 175 14.11 -39.50 7.56
N LEU A 176 14.98 -40.42 7.97
CA LEU A 176 14.74 -41.61 8.77
C LEU A 176 13.26 -42.02 8.84
N LYS A 177 12.87 -42.87 7.88
CA LYS A 177 11.89 -43.93 8.12
C LYS A 177 12.47 -44.92 9.14
N VAL A 178 12.64 -44.49 10.39
CA VAL A 178 12.98 -45.30 11.56
C VAL A 178 12.54 -44.41 12.72
N VAL A 179 11.28 -44.32 13.12
CA VAL A 179 10.43 -45.29 13.85
C VAL A 179 9.03 -44.66 13.79
N ASN A 180 7.99 -45.37 13.33
CA ASN A 180 6.55 -45.07 13.58
C ASN A 180 5.59 -45.90 12.71
N LEU A 181 6.08 -46.79 11.83
CA LEU A 181 5.18 -47.68 11.07
C LEU A 181 4.47 -48.72 11.95
N ASP A 182 4.94 -48.96 13.18
CA ASP A 182 4.34 -49.95 14.10
C ASP A 182 3.36 -49.34 15.12
N LEU A 183 3.12 -48.00 15.10
CA LEU A 183 2.21 -47.35 16.05
C LEU A 183 0.79 -47.12 15.51
N GLU A 184 0.57 -47.11 14.18
CA GLU A 184 -0.78 -46.95 13.62
C GLU A 184 -1.65 -48.22 13.74
N GLU A 185 -1.05 -49.41 13.87
CA GLU A 185 -1.81 -50.68 13.96
C GLU A 185 -2.45 -50.93 15.33
N ASN A 186 -2.03 -50.22 16.38
CA ASN A 186 -2.57 -50.37 17.75
C ASN A 186 -3.29 -49.11 18.29
N ASP A 187 -3.56 -48.10 17.45
CA ASP A 187 -4.34 -46.93 17.86
C ASP A 187 -5.82 -47.34 18.05
N PRO A 188 -6.38 -47.26 19.29
CA PRO A 188 -7.77 -47.60 19.57
C PRO A 188 -8.77 -46.85 18.67
N VAL A 189 -8.45 -45.62 18.28
CA VAL A 189 -9.30 -44.79 17.42
C VAL A 189 -9.33 -45.32 15.99
N ALA A 190 -8.16 -45.67 15.45
CA ALA A 190 -8.03 -46.27 14.13
C ALA A 190 -8.74 -47.63 14.05
N LEU A 191 -8.62 -48.46 15.10
CA LEU A 191 -9.30 -49.75 15.21
C LEU A 191 -10.83 -49.59 15.20
N VAL A 192 -11.37 -48.65 15.96
CA VAL A 192 -12.82 -48.36 15.94
C VAL A 192 -13.26 -47.79 14.59
N PHE A 193 -12.45 -46.96 13.94
CA PHE A 193 -12.75 -46.46 12.59
C PHE A 193 -12.75 -47.56 11.53
N GLN A 194 -12.03 -48.66 11.75
CA GLN A 194 -12.01 -49.82 10.84
C GLN A 194 -13.22 -50.76 11.03
N LYS A 195 -13.86 -50.81 12.20
CA LYS A 195 -15.09 -51.61 12.44
C LYS A 195 -16.20 -51.21 11.47
N ASP A 196 -17.12 -52.13 11.19
CA ASP A 196 -18.32 -51.83 10.38
C ASP A 196 -19.57 -51.58 11.23
N SER A 197 -19.58 -52.08 12.47
CA SER A 197 -20.68 -51.93 13.43
C SER A 197 -20.21 -51.67 14.86
N LEU A 198 -21.12 -51.12 15.67
CA LEU A 198 -20.99 -50.83 17.10
C LEU A 198 -22.29 -51.24 17.83
N GLU A 199 -22.20 -51.54 19.12
CA GLU A 199 -23.38 -51.83 19.94
C GLU A 199 -23.89 -50.56 20.63
N ARG A 200 -25.21 -50.42 20.76
CA ARG A 200 -25.82 -49.31 21.48
C ARG A 200 -25.47 -49.40 22.96
N GLU A 201 -25.14 -48.26 23.56
CA GLU A 201 -24.58 -48.15 24.92
C GLU A 201 -23.18 -48.76 25.11
N GLU A 202 -22.51 -49.25 24.04
CA GLU A 202 -21.07 -49.59 24.06
C GLU A 202 -20.27 -48.34 24.45
N VAL A 203 -19.34 -48.50 25.41
CA VAL A 203 -18.41 -47.44 25.80
C VAL A 203 -17.17 -47.55 24.93
N LEU A 204 -16.84 -46.50 24.17
CA LEU A 204 -15.64 -46.49 23.34
C LEU A 204 -14.37 -46.53 24.22
N PRO A 205 -13.30 -47.22 23.80
CA PRO A 205 -12.09 -47.43 24.60
C PRO A 205 -11.17 -46.19 24.66
N PHE A 206 -11.66 -45.01 24.30
CA PHE A 206 -10.92 -43.76 24.27
C PHE A 206 -11.85 -42.57 24.56
N SER A 207 -11.27 -41.51 25.12
CA SER A 207 -11.96 -40.25 25.41
C SER A 207 -11.72 -39.20 24.31
N GLU A 208 -12.40 -38.07 24.41
CA GLU A 208 -12.04 -36.88 23.63
C GLU A 208 -10.58 -36.48 23.90
N SER A 209 -9.90 -36.01 22.85
CA SER A 209 -8.50 -35.63 22.86
C SER A 209 -8.24 -34.62 21.74
N MET A 210 -7.00 -34.17 21.55
CA MET A 210 -6.69 -33.25 20.45
C MET A 210 -7.08 -33.84 19.08
N LEU A 211 -7.05 -35.17 18.95
CA LEU A 211 -7.34 -35.92 17.73
C LEU A 211 -8.75 -36.50 17.68
N VAL A 212 -9.55 -36.42 18.74
CA VAL A 212 -10.89 -37.03 18.82
C VAL A 212 -11.90 -36.06 19.42
N GLU A 213 -13.04 -35.88 18.75
CA GLU A 213 -14.22 -35.17 19.27
C GLU A 213 -15.47 -36.04 19.11
N PHE A 214 -16.28 -36.11 20.16
CA PHE A 214 -17.56 -36.78 20.17
C PHE A 214 -18.69 -35.77 20.08
N LYS A 215 -19.76 -36.12 19.39
CA LYS A 215 -20.98 -35.32 19.35
C LYS A 215 -22.19 -36.23 19.26
N GLN A 216 -23.28 -35.87 19.94
CA GLN A 216 -24.56 -36.57 19.80
C GLN A 216 -25.41 -35.93 18.69
N PHE A 217 -26.22 -36.72 17.98
CA PHE A 217 -27.17 -36.17 17.00
C PHE A 217 -28.23 -35.29 17.67
N SER A 218 -28.51 -34.12 17.08
CA SER A 218 -29.62 -33.25 17.50
C SER A 218 -30.97 -33.73 16.95
N THR A 219 -32.03 -33.62 17.76
CA THR A 219 -33.39 -34.09 17.46
C THR A 219 -34.28 -33.10 16.68
N LYS A 220 -33.84 -31.84 16.47
CA LYS A 220 -34.67 -30.80 15.81
C LYS A 220 -34.45 -30.70 14.29
N ASN A 221 -33.20 -30.55 13.84
CA ASN A 221 -32.85 -30.48 12.42
C ASN A 221 -31.43 -31.02 12.19
N ILE A 222 -31.35 -32.29 11.78
CA ILE A 222 -30.08 -33.00 11.60
C ILE A 222 -29.19 -32.37 10.52
N ILE A 223 -29.76 -31.88 9.42
CA ILE A 223 -28.97 -31.29 8.32
C ILE A 223 -28.31 -29.99 8.78
N LYS A 224 -29.09 -29.12 9.44
CA LYS A 224 -28.56 -27.86 9.99
C LYS A 224 -27.48 -28.13 11.04
N TYR A 225 -27.75 -29.07 11.95
CA TYR A 225 -26.78 -29.48 12.97
C TYR A 225 -25.47 -29.97 12.36
N ILE A 226 -25.53 -30.91 11.40
CA ILE A 226 -24.34 -31.44 10.72
C ILE A 226 -23.57 -30.32 10.03
N LYS A 227 -24.23 -29.39 9.33
CA LYS A 227 -23.53 -28.26 8.70
C LYS A 227 -22.77 -27.40 9.72
N GLU A 228 -23.39 -27.09 10.86
CA GLU A 228 -22.76 -26.31 11.94
C GLU A 228 -21.61 -27.07 12.62
N THR A 229 -21.77 -28.38 12.85
CA THR A 229 -20.72 -29.25 13.39
C THR A 229 -19.53 -29.33 12.43
N ILE A 230 -19.77 -29.60 11.14
CA ILE A 230 -18.71 -29.68 10.13
C ILE A 230 -17.98 -28.34 9.97
N SER A 231 -18.70 -27.22 9.93
CA SER A 231 -18.10 -25.87 9.91
C SER A 231 -17.11 -25.65 11.04
N LYS A 232 -17.40 -26.14 12.24
CA LYS A 232 -16.57 -25.87 13.43
C LYS A 232 -15.39 -26.83 13.54
N TYR A 233 -15.64 -28.13 13.43
CA TYR A 233 -14.69 -29.16 13.82
C TYR A 233 -13.72 -29.57 12.70
N ILE A 234 -14.14 -29.54 11.44
CA ILE A 234 -13.23 -29.88 10.33
C ILE A 234 -12.09 -28.87 10.21
N PRO A 235 -12.31 -27.54 10.23
CA PRO A 235 -11.21 -26.58 10.27
C PRO A 235 -10.32 -26.75 11.51
N ALA A 236 -10.89 -27.05 12.68
CA ALA A 236 -10.13 -27.25 13.91
C ALA A 236 -9.10 -28.39 13.79
N PHE A 237 -9.51 -29.53 13.23
CA PHE A 237 -8.62 -30.65 12.95
C PHE A 237 -7.65 -30.34 11.81
N ALA A 238 -8.13 -29.74 10.72
CA ALA A 238 -7.30 -29.42 9.56
C ALA A 238 -6.17 -28.43 9.90
N ASN A 239 -6.44 -27.42 10.73
CA ASN A 239 -5.45 -26.42 11.14
C ASN A 239 -4.40 -26.98 12.11
N THR A 240 -4.69 -28.09 12.80
CA THR A 240 -3.82 -28.78 13.77
C THR A 240 -3.24 -30.08 13.17
N GLU A 241 -3.29 -31.20 13.89
CA GLU A 241 -2.66 -32.48 13.52
C GLU A 241 -3.61 -33.44 12.77
N GLY A 242 -4.78 -32.96 12.36
CA GLY A 242 -5.87 -33.82 11.89
C GLY A 242 -6.61 -34.49 13.05
N GLY A 243 -7.51 -35.42 12.74
CA GLY A 243 -8.27 -36.14 13.76
C GLY A 243 -9.56 -36.78 13.27
N TYR A 244 -10.40 -37.18 14.22
CA TYR A 244 -11.64 -37.92 14.04
C TYR A 244 -12.80 -37.23 14.76
N LEU A 245 -13.85 -36.90 14.00
CA LEU A 245 -15.11 -36.43 14.53
C LEU A 245 -16.13 -37.57 14.50
N PHE A 246 -16.57 -38.04 15.67
CA PHE A 246 -17.65 -39.03 15.78
C PHE A 246 -18.97 -38.34 16.13
N ILE A 247 -20.00 -38.58 15.31
CA ILE A 247 -21.34 -38.03 15.50
C ILE A 247 -22.31 -39.19 15.73
N GLY A 248 -22.94 -39.23 16.90
CA GLY A 248 -23.71 -40.35 17.45
C GLY A 248 -23.12 -40.94 18.74
N VAL A 249 -22.13 -40.28 19.36
CA VAL A 249 -21.50 -40.70 20.62
C VAL A 249 -21.74 -39.62 21.67
N GLU A 250 -22.04 -40.01 22.91
CA GLU A 250 -22.31 -39.08 24.01
C GLU A 250 -20.99 -38.59 24.66
N ASP A 251 -20.78 -37.27 24.67
CA ASP A 251 -19.52 -36.62 25.08
C ASP A 251 -19.09 -36.96 26.51
N SER A 252 -20.03 -37.10 27.46
CA SER A 252 -19.74 -37.27 28.89
C SER A 252 -19.50 -38.72 29.34
N THR A 253 -20.11 -39.68 28.65
CA THR A 253 -20.05 -41.12 29.00
C THR A 253 -19.33 -41.96 27.96
N TRP A 254 -19.00 -41.36 26.81
CA TRP A 254 -18.40 -41.99 25.64
C TRP A 254 -19.21 -43.18 25.10
N LYS A 255 -20.51 -43.20 25.42
CA LYS A 255 -21.43 -44.25 24.99
C LYS A 255 -21.93 -44.00 23.58
N VAL A 256 -21.96 -45.07 22.79
CA VAL A 256 -22.57 -45.09 21.46
C VAL A 256 -24.08 -44.99 21.60
N LYS A 257 -24.65 -43.84 21.21
CA LYS A 257 -26.11 -43.66 21.15
C LYS A 257 -26.66 -43.94 19.76
N GLY A 258 -25.87 -43.64 18.73
CA GLY A 258 -26.27 -43.68 17.33
C GLY A 258 -27.37 -42.66 17.01
N GLY A 259 -27.63 -42.46 15.72
CA GLY A 259 -28.83 -41.76 15.26
C GLY A 259 -29.77 -42.73 14.56
N CYS A 260 -31.05 -42.73 14.96
CA CYS A 260 -32.07 -43.65 14.46
C CYS A 260 -32.10 -43.71 12.92
N LYS A 261 -32.16 -44.92 12.35
CA LYS A 261 -32.18 -45.18 10.89
C LYS A 261 -33.31 -44.47 10.13
N LYS A 262 -34.39 -44.08 10.82
CA LYS A 262 -35.49 -43.28 10.24
C LYS A 262 -35.10 -41.82 9.99
N ILE A 263 -34.18 -41.29 10.79
CA ILE A 263 -33.76 -39.88 10.79
C ILE A 263 -32.42 -39.72 10.05
N VAL A 264 -31.48 -40.63 10.31
CA VAL A 264 -30.13 -40.61 9.73
C VAL A 264 -30.12 -41.41 8.45
N LYS A 265 -30.01 -40.72 7.30
CA LYS A 265 -29.83 -41.33 5.98
C LYS A 265 -28.37 -41.16 5.53
N PRO A 266 -27.54 -42.22 5.55
CA PRO A 266 -26.11 -42.13 5.25
C PRO A 266 -25.78 -41.43 3.92
N ASP A 267 -26.47 -41.76 2.83
CA ASP A 267 -26.21 -41.17 1.51
C ASP A 267 -26.51 -39.66 1.44
N VAL A 268 -27.54 -39.22 2.17
CA VAL A 268 -27.91 -37.80 2.24
C VAL A 268 -26.89 -37.04 3.07
N LEU A 269 -26.53 -37.57 4.25
CA LEU A 269 -25.57 -36.92 5.13
C LEU A 269 -24.16 -36.90 4.54
N ARG A 270 -23.74 -37.97 3.85
CA ARG A 270 -22.48 -38.01 3.10
C ARG A 270 -22.37 -36.82 2.16
N LYS A 271 -23.36 -36.63 1.28
CA LYS A 271 -23.40 -35.50 0.34
C LYS A 271 -23.43 -34.13 1.03
N VAL A 272 -24.12 -34.02 2.17
CA VAL A 272 -24.15 -32.78 2.96
C VAL A 272 -22.79 -32.47 3.58
N ILE A 273 -22.09 -33.47 4.11
CA ILE A 273 -20.76 -33.33 4.71
C ILE A 273 -19.75 -32.98 3.61
N GLU A 274 -19.72 -33.75 2.52
CA GLU A 274 -18.80 -33.53 1.38
C GLU A 274 -18.96 -32.11 0.83
N LYS A 275 -20.19 -31.73 0.46
CA LYS A 275 -20.48 -30.38 -0.03
C LYS A 275 -20.06 -29.30 0.98
N LYS A 276 -20.33 -29.51 2.27
CA LYS A 276 -20.00 -28.50 3.28
C LYS A 276 -18.49 -28.35 3.49
N ILE A 277 -17.71 -29.43 3.37
CA ILE A 277 -16.24 -29.38 3.44
C ILE A 277 -15.68 -28.68 2.19
N ASP A 278 -16.23 -28.97 1.01
CA ASP A 278 -15.83 -28.34 -0.25
C ASP A 278 -16.13 -26.84 -0.28
N ASP A 279 -17.21 -26.41 0.41
CA ASP A 279 -17.60 -25.00 0.56
C ASP A 279 -16.77 -24.24 1.63
N LEU A 280 -15.85 -24.90 2.37
CA LEU A 280 -15.03 -24.22 3.39
C LEU A 280 -14.01 -23.26 2.74
N PRO A 281 -13.84 -22.03 3.25
CA PRO A 281 -12.81 -21.13 2.73
C PRO A 281 -11.42 -21.65 3.09
N VAL A 282 -10.55 -21.73 2.08
CA VAL A 282 -9.18 -22.25 2.22
C VAL A 282 -8.20 -21.27 1.61
N GLU A 283 -7.14 -20.96 2.35
CA GLU A 283 -6.07 -20.08 1.88
C GLU A 283 -4.73 -20.80 1.86
N HIS A 284 -4.00 -20.61 0.75
CA HIS A 284 -2.81 -21.38 0.43
C HIS A 284 -1.54 -20.54 0.43
N PHE A 285 -0.58 -20.94 1.26
CA PHE A 285 0.82 -20.50 1.14
C PHE A 285 1.64 -21.40 0.20
N CYS A 286 1.12 -22.57 -0.17
CA CYS A 286 1.80 -23.54 -1.02
C CYS A 286 1.42 -23.39 -2.50
N SER A 287 2.32 -23.79 -3.42
CA SER A 287 2.08 -23.72 -4.87
C SER A 287 1.10 -24.78 -5.38
N HIS A 288 0.90 -25.87 -4.62
CA HIS A 288 0.21 -27.06 -5.10
C HIS A 288 -1.31 -27.07 -4.87
N ARG A 289 -1.88 -26.07 -4.17
CA ARG A 289 -3.34 -25.83 -3.98
C ARG A 289 -4.18 -27.10 -3.81
N TYR A 290 -3.76 -28.00 -2.91
CA TYR A 290 -4.46 -29.25 -2.66
C TYR A 290 -5.74 -29.04 -1.84
N PRO A 291 -6.83 -29.77 -2.11
CA PRO A 291 -8.03 -29.74 -1.26
C PRO A 291 -7.78 -30.39 0.11
N ILE A 292 -8.72 -30.17 1.04
CA ILE A 292 -8.72 -30.82 2.35
C ILE A 292 -8.89 -32.32 2.14
N LYS A 293 -8.02 -33.14 2.73
CA LYS A 293 -8.13 -34.59 2.67
C LYS A 293 -8.92 -35.13 3.84
N TYR A 294 -9.98 -35.87 3.55
CA TYR A 294 -10.85 -36.46 4.55
C TYR A 294 -11.42 -37.81 4.10
N LYS A 295 -11.90 -38.62 5.07
CA LYS A 295 -12.64 -39.86 4.85
C LYS A 295 -13.90 -39.86 5.71
N ILE A 296 -15.02 -40.28 5.14
CA ILE A 296 -16.31 -40.40 5.84
C ILE A 296 -16.70 -41.87 5.91
N LYS A 297 -16.95 -42.37 7.12
CA LYS A 297 -17.50 -43.70 7.37
C LYS A 297 -18.78 -43.60 8.19
N PHE A 298 -19.77 -44.42 7.86
CA PHE A 298 -20.96 -44.61 8.69
C PHE A 298 -20.88 -46.01 9.30
N LEU A 299 -20.87 -46.07 10.62
CA LEU A 299 -20.85 -47.31 11.40
C LEU A 299 -22.28 -47.69 11.76
N GLU A 300 -22.65 -48.95 11.52
CA GLU A 300 -23.97 -49.46 11.90
C GLU A 300 -24.07 -49.61 13.42
N VAL A 301 -25.16 -49.13 14.02
CA VAL A 301 -25.41 -49.29 15.46
C VAL A 301 -26.52 -50.30 15.66
N TYR A 302 -26.20 -51.39 16.34
CA TYR A 302 -27.15 -52.43 16.72
C TYR A 302 -27.65 -52.20 18.15
N ASP A 303 -28.91 -52.51 18.40
CA ASP A 303 -29.52 -52.50 19.72
C ASP A 303 -30.20 -53.85 19.91
N GLN A 304 -29.66 -54.67 20.81
CA GLN A 304 -30.14 -56.04 21.06
C GLN A 304 -30.20 -56.91 19.79
N GLY A 305 -29.23 -56.74 18.88
CA GLY A 305 -29.15 -57.51 17.62
C GLY A 305 -29.97 -56.94 16.47
N GLU A 306 -30.76 -55.87 16.65
CA GLU A 306 -31.44 -55.18 15.57
C GLU A 306 -30.70 -53.90 15.14
N LEU A 307 -30.64 -53.63 13.84
CA LEU A 307 -30.09 -52.36 13.32
C LEU A 307 -30.95 -51.19 13.81
N TYR A 308 -30.42 -50.41 14.75
CA TYR A 308 -31.05 -49.21 15.31
C TYR A 308 -30.77 -47.98 14.46
N GLY A 309 -29.52 -47.78 14.03
CA GLY A 309 -29.10 -46.52 13.45
C GLY A 309 -27.65 -46.49 13.00
N TYR A 310 -27.09 -45.28 12.95
CA TYR A 310 -25.72 -45.06 12.47
C TYR A 310 -24.94 -44.08 13.35
N VAL A 311 -23.63 -44.27 13.43
CA VAL A 311 -22.64 -43.25 13.84
C VAL A 311 -21.93 -42.75 12.59
N SER A 312 -21.81 -41.43 12.43
CA SER A 312 -21.02 -40.83 11.35
C SER A 312 -19.63 -40.49 11.87
N VAL A 313 -18.59 -40.96 11.20
CA VAL A 313 -17.19 -40.64 11.54
C VAL A 313 -16.53 -39.93 10.38
N VAL A 314 -15.95 -38.76 10.65
CA VAL A 314 -15.17 -37.98 9.67
C VAL A 314 -13.72 -37.93 10.13
N ARG A 315 -12.83 -38.60 9.39
CA ARG A 315 -11.37 -38.52 9.58
C ARG A 315 -10.83 -37.40 8.70
N VAL A 316 -10.08 -36.47 9.28
CA VAL A 316 -9.45 -35.33 8.61
C VAL A 316 -7.94 -35.46 8.72
N GLU A 317 -7.22 -35.34 7.62
CA GLU A 317 -5.76 -35.27 7.64
C GLU A 317 -5.28 -33.84 7.95
N PRO A 318 -4.11 -33.68 8.61
CA PRO A 318 -3.54 -32.36 8.85
C PRO A 318 -3.35 -31.58 7.54
N PHE A 319 -3.82 -30.33 7.50
CA PHE A 319 -3.78 -29.51 6.32
C PHE A 319 -2.55 -28.61 6.27
N CYS A 320 -1.97 -28.47 5.07
CA CYS A 320 -0.67 -27.81 4.93
C CYS A 320 -0.71 -26.28 5.06
N CYS A 321 -1.89 -25.67 4.93
CA CYS A 321 -2.09 -24.22 4.98
C CYS A 321 -3.18 -23.86 6.00
N VAL A 322 -4.20 -23.09 5.62
CA VAL A 322 -5.21 -22.56 6.55
C VAL A 322 -6.61 -22.88 6.03
N VAL A 323 -7.46 -23.38 6.92
CA VAL A 323 -8.89 -23.63 6.66
C VAL A 323 -9.72 -22.79 7.63
N PHE A 324 -10.68 -22.06 7.08
CA PHE A 324 -11.65 -21.28 7.84
C PHE A 324 -12.97 -22.04 7.97
N SER A 325 -13.71 -21.75 9.04
CA SER A 325 -15.10 -22.25 9.19
C SER A 325 -16.07 -21.52 8.26
N GLU A 326 -15.88 -20.21 8.13
CA GLU A 326 -16.60 -19.27 7.28
C GLU A 326 -15.68 -18.08 7.00
N GLU A 327 -16.05 -17.18 6.09
CA GLU A 327 -15.27 -15.97 5.84
C GLU A 327 -15.13 -15.14 7.13
N PRO A 328 -13.95 -14.58 7.43
CA PRO A 328 -13.77 -13.67 8.56
C PRO A 328 -14.83 -12.56 8.57
N VAL A 329 -15.31 -12.21 9.76
CA VAL A 329 -16.22 -11.07 9.99
C VAL A 329 -15.35 -9.87 10.36
N SER A 330 -14.92 -9.13 9.34
CA SER A 330 -14.14 -7.92 9.49
C SER A 330 -14.54 -6.91 8.41
N TRP A 331 -14.51 -5.63 8.78
CA TRP A 331 -15.05 -4.53 8.00
C TRP A 331 -14.04 -3.40 7.89
N PHE A 332 -14.14 -2.63 6.81
CA PHE A 332 -13.33 -1.44 6.56
C PHE A 332 -14.12 -0.46 5.69
N VAL A 333 -13.62 0.77 5.59
CA VAL A 333 -14.18 1.79 4.71
C VAL A 333 -13.27 1.97 3.51
N LYS A 334 -13.86 1.87 2.32
CA LYS A 334 -13.21 2.12 1.05
C LYS A 334 -14.13 2.94 0.17
N ASP A 335 -13.59 3.98 -0.46
CA ASP A 335 -14.34 4.87 -1.36
C ASP A 335 -15.63 5.41 -0.73
N ARG A 336 -15.60 5.73 0.58
CA ARG A 336 -16.75 6.13 1.40
C ARG A 336 -17.90 5.10 1.43
N HIS A 337 -17.57 3.82 1.39
CA HIS A 337 -18.51 2.72 1.60
C HIS A 337 -17.96 1.73 2.62
N ILE A 338 -18.84 1.21 3.47
CA ILE A 338 -18.51 0.14 4.41
C ILE A 338 -18.49 -1.18 3.63
N ASN A 339 -17.35 -1.84 3.62
CA ASN A 339 -17.14 -3.08 2.88
C ASN A 339 -16.70 -4.20 3.84
N ARG A 340 -17.21 -5.42 3.59
CA ARG A 340 -16.73 -6.61 4.28
C ARG A 340 -15.45 -7.08 3.60
N LEU A 341 -14.43 -7.43 4.38
CA LEU A 341 -13.23 -8.05 3.83
C LEU A 341 -13.53 -9.47 3.38
N SER A 342 -13.14 -9.82 2.15
CA SER A 342 -13.05 -11.21 1.74
C SER A 342 -11.92 -11.93 2.48
N THR A 343 -11.96 -13.27 2.52
CA THR A 343 -10.91 -14.09 3.18
C THR A 343 -9.51 -13.75 2.68
N LYS A 344 -9.36 -13.52 1.37
CA LYS A 344 -8.10 -13.16 0.75
C LYS A 344 -7.62 -11.76 1.16
N GLU A 345 -8.48 -10.75 1.07
CA GLU A 345 -8.13 -9.38 1.47
C GLU A 345 -7.79 -9.31 2.96
N TRP A 346 -8.55 -10.03 3.80
CA TRP A 346 -8.29 -10.14 5.22
C TRP A 346 -6.92 -10.78 5.49
N MET A 347 -6.56 -11.86 4.77
CA MET A 347 -5.25 -12.50 4.89
C MET A 347 -4.10 -11.59 4.46
N ASP A 348 -4.25 -10.91 3.33
CA ASP A 348 -3.25 -9.98 2.80
C ASP A 348 -3.03 -8.80 3.78
N MET A 349 -4.11 -8.26 4.35
CA MET A 349 -4.03 -7.20 5.37
C MET A 349 -3.49 -7.70 6.71
N MET A 350 -3.84 -8.92 7.15
CA MET A 350 -3.39 -9.48 8.43
C MET A 350 -1.89 -9.84 8.41
N LEU A 351 -1.40 -10.34 7.27
CA LEU A 351 -0.01 -10.77 7.08
C LEU A 351 0.91 -9.72 6.46
N GLY A 352 0.38 -8.53 6.15
CA GLY A 352 1.16 -7.42 5.62
C GLY A 352 2.34 -7.08 6.53
N ALA A 353 3.55 -7.46 6.11
CA ALA A 353 4.77 -7.30 6.87
C ALA A 353 5.92 -6.87 5.95
N ASP A 354 6.85 -6.09 6.52
CA ASP A 354 8.07 -5.67 5.83
C ASP A 354 9.04 -6.83 5.54
N SER A 355 8.74 -8.05 6.03
CA SER A 355 9.64 -9.20 5.96
C SER A 355 9.95 -9.69 4.54
N ASP A 356 9.03 -9.47 3.58
CA ASP A 356 9.27 -9.81 2.17
C ASP A 356 10.17 -8.75 1.46
N LEU A 357 10.64 -7.73 2.20
CA LEU A 357 11.47 -6.62 1.74
C LEU A 357 12.91 -6.68 2.30
N SER A 358 13.35 -7.81 2.88
CA SER A 358 14.72 -7.96 3.39
C SER A 358 15.78 -7.68 2.32
N LEU A 359 15.51 -8.04 1.06
CA LEU A 359 16.33 -7.71 -0.12
C LEU A 359 16.46 -6.19 -0.37
N LEU A 360 15.51 -5.38 0.11
CA LEU A 360 15.56 -3.92 0.00
C LEU A 360 16.32 -3.27 1.15
N SER A 361 16.39 -3.91 2.33
CA SER A 361 17.09 -3.37 3.51
C SER A 361 18.59 -3.18 3.31
N GLU A 362 19.18 -3.83 2.31
CA GLU A 362 20.57 -3.60 1.91
C GLU A 362 20.78 -2.18 1.37
N ASN A 363 19.79 -1.63 0.65
CA ASN A 363 19.94 -0.41 -0.14
C ASN A 363 19.00 0.74 0.29
N PHE A 364 17.99 0.44 1.10
CA PHE A 364 16.95 1.37 1.53
C PHE A 364 16.76 1.35 3.05
N ASP A 365 16.54 2.53 3.61
CA ASP A 365 16.16 2.71 5.00
C ASP A 365 14.64 2.88 5.11
N SER A 366 14.04 2.17 6.08
CA SER A 366 12.62 2.32 6.38
C SER A 366 12.36 3.68 7.03
N GLN A 367 11.49 4.47 6.42
CA GLN A 367 10.97 5.73 6.95
C GLN A 367 9.66 5.50 7.72
N LEU A 368 8.88 4.54 7.24
CA LEU A 368 7.66 4.09 7.87
C LEU A 368 7.52 2.59 7.65
N SER A 369 7.68 1.84 8.74
CA SER A 369 7.49 0.40 8.75
C SER A 369 6.00 0.07 8.69
N LEU A 370 5.68 -1.06 8.09
CA LEU A 370 4.34 -1.66 8.23
C LEU A 370 4.04 -2.08 9.66
N ASN A 371 5.06 -2.38 10.45
CA ASN A 371 4.90 -2.73 11.85
C ASN A 371 4.48 -1.48 12.64
N ASN A 372 3.48 -1.64 13.52
CA ASN A 372 3.00 -0.58 14.42
C ASN A 372 2.29 0.60 13.75
N CYS A 373 1.89 0.47 12.48
CA CYS A 373 1.13 1.48 11.75
C CYS A 373 -0.34 1.08 11.54
N PRO A 374 -1.22 2.03 11.15
CA PRO A 374 -2.59 1.74 10.79
C PRO A 374 -2.75 0.66 9.71
N PRO A 375 -3.86 -0.09 9.71
CA PRO A 375 -4.11 -1.19 8.77
C PRO A 375 -3.87 -0.88 7.30
N LEU A 376 -4.34 0.28 6.84
CA LEU A 376 -4.25 0.75 5.45
C LEU A 376 -2.89 1.35 5.10
N ASN A 377 -1.95 1.42 6.05
CA ASN A 377 -0.66 2.02 5.83
C ASN A 377 0.18 1.23 4.82
N ARG A 378 0.96 1.98 4.04
CA ARG A 378 1.94 1.45 3.07
C ARG A 378 3.34 1.68 3.61
N PRO A 379 4.29 0.77 3.38
CA PRO A 379 5.64 1.02 3.85
C PRO A 379 6.27 2.15 3.03
N VAL A 380 7.03 2.98 3.73
CA VAL A 380 7.75 4.11 3.13
C VAL A 380 9.23 3.88 3.33
N TYR A 381 9.99 3.97 2.24
CA TYR A 381 11.43 3.84 2.25
C TYR A 381 12.10 5.08 1.69
N CYS A 382 13.36 5.28 2.04
CA CYS A 382 14.25 6.14 1.29
C CYS A 382 15.54 5.37 1.00
N LYS A 383 16.33 5.81 0.02
CA LYS A 383 17.66 5.25 -0.19
C LYS A 383 18.53 5.54 1.03
N LYS A 384 19.41 4.60 1.40
CA LYS A 384 20.40 4.81 2.46
C LYS A 384 21.15 6.13 2.30
N ASN A 385 21.43 6.78 3.43
CA ASN A 385 22.13 8.06 3.52
C ASN A 385 21.37 9.28 2.97
N LEU A 386 20.09 9.12 2.59
CA LEU A 386 19.19 10.26 2.45
C LEU A 386 18.66 10.70 3.81
N LYS A 387 18.23 11.97 3.87
CA LYS A 387 17.64 12.52 5.09
C LYS A 387 16.39 11.73 5.45
N HIS A 388 16.35 11.24 6.68
CA HIS A 388 15.16 10.65 7.26
C HIS A 388 14.07 11.70 7.50
N LYS A 389 12.83 11.26 7.71
CA LYS A 389 11.66 12.10 7.96
C LYS A 389 11.87 13.10 9.10
N GLU A 390 12.64 12.76 10.13
CA GLU A 390 12.97 13.62 11.27
C GLU A 390 13.76 14.85 10.77
N ALA A 391 14.87 14.62 10.07
CA ALA A 391 15.72 15.68 9.52
C ALA A 391 15.03 16.49 8.38
N LEU A 392 14.07 15.87 7.68
CA LEU A 392 13.21 16.57 6.72
C LEU A 392 12.19 17.45 7.43
N GLN A 393 11.58 16.98 8.51
CA GLN A 393 10.63 17.74 9.32
C GLN A 393 11.29 18.95 9.96
N GLU A 394 12.46 18.81 10.56
CA GLU A 394 13.19 19.96 11.14
C GLU A 394 13.52 21.03 10.10
N ARG A 395 13.76 20.62 8.85
CA ARG A 395 14.09 21.55 7.76
C ARG A 395 12.85 22.20 7.12
N LEU A 396 11.76 21.46 6.97
CA LEU A 396 10.54 21.94 6.32
C LEU A 396 9.63 22.66 7.32
N PHE A 397 9.43 22.09 8.50
CA PHE A 397 8.49 22.54 9.52
C PHE A 397 9.16 22.64 10.89
N PRO A 398 10.16 23.54 11.08
CA PRO A 398 10.83 23.69 12.36
C PRO A 398 9.87 24.16 13.45
N VAL A 399 9.97 23.58 14.65
CA VAL A 399 9.17 23.97 15.83
C VAL A 399 10.07 24.71 16.81
N SER A 400 9.71 25.93 17.19
CA SER A 400 10.41 26.69 18.23
C SER A 400 9.59 26.73 19.52
N PRO A 401 10.23 26.66 20.71
CA PRO A 401 9.54 26.87 21.97
C PRO A 401 8.98 28.29 22.07
N GLY A 402 7.73 28.43 22.52
CA GLY A 402 7.14 29.74 22.85
C GLY A 402 6.71 30.60 21.65
N GLU A 403 6.67 30.06 20.44
CA GLU A 403 6.23 30.79 19.24
C GLU A 403 5.42 29.90 18.27
N ILE A 404 4.47 30.50 17.54
CA ILE A 404 3.85 29.91 16.35
C ILE A 404 4.62 30.37 15.11
N LYS A 405 5.32 29.44 14.45
CA LYS A 405 6.05 29.76 13.21
C LYS A 405 5.16 29.69 11.98
N TYR A 406 5.23 30.70 11.13
CA TYR A 406 4.54 30.75 9.85
C TYR A 406 5.44 30.07 8.81
N ASN A 407 4.91 29.14 8.01
CA ASN A 407 5.74 28.37 7.08
C ASN A 407 4.96 28.03 5.79
N PRO A 408 5.62 27.98 4.61
CA PRO A 408 6.98 28.46 4.34
C PRO A 408 7.03 30.00 4.30
N ASP A 409 8.06 30.60 4.91
CA ASP A 409 8.22 32.07 5.03
C ASP A 409 8.06 32.79 3.69
N SER A 410 8.66 32.25 2.62
CA SER A 410 8.57 32.82 1.27
C SER A 410 7.14 32.87 0.73
N LEU A 411 6.32 31.85 0.98
CA LEU A 411 4.93 31.82 0.53
C LEU A 411 4.06 32.72 1.40
N CYS A 412 4.33 32.79 2.72
CA CYS A 412 3.64 33.71 3.62
C CYS A 412 3.84 35.16 3.16
N GLN A 413 5.09 35.57 2.91
CA GLN A 413 5.42 36.90 2.41
C GLN A 413 4.73 37.19 1.07
N GLU A 414 4.75 36.22 0.15
CA GLU A 414 4.08 36.33 -1.15
C GLU A 414 2.56 36.52 -0.97
N LEU A 415 1.89 35.70 -0.16
CA LEU A 415 0.45 35.79 0.07
C LEU A 415 0.04 37.09 0.78
N PHE A 416 0.80 37.53 1.78
CA PHE A 416 0.53 38.80 2.48
C PHE A 416 0.73 40.00 1.56
N SER A 417 1.68 39.94 0.63
CA SER A 417 1.85 40.97 -0.40
C SER A 417 0.75 40.97 -1.46
N GLU A 418 0.16 39.80 -1.77
CA GLU A 418 -0.92 39.66 -2.74
C GLU A 418 -2.30 40.01 -2.18
N HIS A 419 -2.48 39.89 -0.86
CA HIS A 419 -3.77 40.00 -0.18
C HIS A 419 -3.66 40.87 1.08
N GLU A 420 -3.98 42.16 0.92
CA GLU A 420 -4.04 43.13 2.01
C GLU A 420 -5.02 42.69 3.11
N GLY A 421 -4.62 42.83 4.38
CA GLY A 421 -5.41 42.43 5.56
C GLY A 421 -5.26 40.96 5.97
N LEU A 422 -4.60 40.12 5.15
CA LEU A 422 -4.46 38.69 5.44
C LEU A 422 -3.55 38.43 6.65
N GLU A 423 -2.46 39.19 6.79
CA GLU A 423 -1.53 39.02 7.90
C GLU A 423 -2.19 39.38 9.23
N GLU A 424 -2.93 40.50 9.29
CA GLU A 424 -3.69 40.93 10.46
C GLU A 424 -4.76 39.90 10.82
N LEU A 425 -5.53 39.43 9.83
CA LEU A 425 -6.56 38.41 10.03
C LEU A 425 -5.98 37.15 10.68
N MET A 426 -4.83 36.66 10.18
CA MET A 426 -4.21 35.44 10.72
C MET A 426 -3.63 35.67 12.12
N LYS A 427 -3.04 36.84 12.40
CA LYS A 427 -2.57 37.21 13.75
C LYS A 427 -3.73 37.25 14.75
N GLU A 428 -4.87 37.81 14.36
CA GLU A 428 -6.09 37.83 15.20
C GLU A 428 -6.57 36.41 15.53
N GLN A 429 -6.56 35.49 14.55
CA GLN A 429 -6.92 34.09 14.82
C GLN A 429 -5.93 33.43 15.78
N MET A 430 -4.63 33.67 15.64
CA MET A 430 -3.63 33.11 16.56
C MET A 430 -3.81 33.64 17.99
N CYS A 431 -4.18 34.92 18.15
CA CYS A 431 -4.55 35.48 19.45
C CYS A 431 -5.79 34.79 20.05
N LYS A 432 -6.82 34.51 19.23
CA LYS A 432 -8.06 33.82 19.65
C LYS A 432 -7.79 32.36 20.07
N GLU A 433 -6.86 31.68 19.44
CA GLU A 433 -6.52 30.29 19.76
C GLU A 433 -5.72 30.12 21.07
N GLU A 434 -5.22 31.21 21.66
CA GLU A 434 -4.40 31.19 22.89
C GLU A 434 -3.20 30.21 22.82
N CYS A 435 -2.70 29.95 21.61
CA CYS A 435 -1.62 29.00 21.37
C CYS A 435 -0.26 29.67 21.48
N SER A 436 0.64 29.09 22.28
CA SER A 436 1.98 29.63 22.51
C SER A 436 3.11 28.86 21.82
N GLN A 437 2.85 27.72 21.18
CA GLN A 437 3.90 26.91 20.54
C GLN A 437 3.36 26.05 19.41
N GLY A 438 3.91 26.16 18.20
CA GLY A 438 3.45 25.38 17.05
C GLY A 438 3.93 25.92 15.70
N VAL A 439 3.26 25.46 14.64
CA VAL A 439 3.52 25.87 13.25
C VAL A 439 2.19 26.11 12.54
N LEU A 440 2.11 27.20 11.80
CA LEU A 440 1.02 27.55 10.89
C LEU A 440 1.54 27.39 9.45
N ILE A 441 1.06 26.36 8.76
CA ILE A 441 1.57 25.93 7.46
C ILE A 441 0.63 26.40 6.34
N PHE A 442 1.07 27.42 5.61
CA PHE A 442 0.37 27.98 4.45
C PHE A 442 0.55 27.13 3.20
N SER A 443 -0.53 27.02 2.44
CA SER A 443 -0.56 26.55 1.07
C SER A 443 -1.49 27.43 0.24
N ARG A 444 -1.23 27.55 -1.06
CA ARG A 444 -2.20 28.18 -1.98
C ARG A 444 -3.47 27.34 -2.12
N SER A 445 -3.38 26.03 -1.93
CA SER A 445 -4.52 25.14 -1.85
C SER A 445 -4.07 23.83 -1.21
N TRP A 446 -4.45 23.63 0.06
CA TRP A 446 -4.20 22.35 0.73
C TRP A 446 -4.93 21.21 0.01
N ALA A 447 -6.07 21.49 -0.63
CA ALA A 447 -6.77 20.55 -1.50
C ALA A 447 -5.85 19.98 -2.58
N VAL A 448 -5.14 20.83 -3.34
CA VAL A 448 -4.20 20.38 -4.38
C VAL A 448 -3.06 19.55 -3.81
N ASP A 449 -2.47 19.99 -2.69
CA ASP A 449 -1.36 19.29 -2.04
C ASP A 449 -1.76 17.89 -1.52
N VAL A 450 -3.04 17.72 -1.15
CA VAL A 450 -3.61 16.41 -0.80
C VAL A 450 -4.29 15.71 -1.96
N GLY A 451 -4.16 16.19 -3.19
CA GLY A 451 -4.59 15.50 -4.41
C GLY A 451 -6.06 15.70 -4.81
N LEU A 452 -6.72 16.72 -4.26
CA LEU A 452 -8.06 17.18 -4.65
C LEU A 452 -7.95 18.35 -5.65
N GLN A 453 -9.06 18.67 -6.32
CA GLN A 453 -9.11 19.81 -7.24
C GLN A 453 -9.12 21.15 -6.50
N LYS A 454 -8.46 22.16 -7.08
CA LYS A 454 -8.46 23.53 -6.58
C LYS A 454 -9.82 24.18 -6.76
N ASN A 455 -10.24 24.97 -5.75
CA ASN A 455 -11.38 25.88 -5.90
C ASN A 455 -10.86 27.31 -6.15
N GLN A 456 -11.26 27.93 -7.26
CA GLN A 456 -10.78 29.26 -7.66
C GLN A 456 -11.21 30.39 -6.72
N LYS A 457 -12.22 30.17 -5.86
CA LYS A 457 -12.69 31.16 -4.89
C LYS A 457 -11.89 31.18 -3.59
N VAL A 458 -11.05 30.17 -3.37
CA VAL A 458 -10.16 30.06 -2.20
C VAL A 458 -8.86 30.80 -2.52
N LEU A 459 -8.49 31.76 -1.66
CA LEU A 459 -7.24 32.53 -1.79
C LEU A 459 -6.03 31.69 -1.36
N CYS A 460 -6.14 31.11 -0.16
CA CYS A 460 -5.16 30.22 0.42
C CYS A 460 -5.79 29.36 1.52
N ASP A 461 -5.08 28.32 1.91
CA ASP A 461 -5.38 27.49 3.07
C ASP A 461 -4.19 27.54 4.05
N ALA A 462 -4.44 27.44 5.36
CA ALA A 462 -3.40 27.38 6.38
C ALA A 462 -3.73 26.33 7.44
N LEU A 463 -2.81 25.39 7.67
CA LEU A 463 -2.93 24.32 8.66
C LEU A 463 -2.19 24.70 9.95
N LEU A 464 -2.92 24.92 11.03
CA LEU A 464 -2.36 25.12 12.37
C LEU A 464 -2.15 23.77 13.06
N ILE A 465 -0.90 23.52 13.48
CA ILE A 465 -0.55 22.44 14.41
C ILE A 465 0.14 23.09 15.61
N ALA A 466 -0.53 23.12 16.75
CA ALA A 466 -0.03 23.78 17.96
C ALA A 466 -0.28 22.94 19.22
N ALA A 467 0.49 23.26 20.27
CA ALA A 467 0.42 22.58 21.54
C ALA A 467 -0.88 22.89 22.28
N ASN A 468 -1.48 21.86 22.88
CA ASN A 468 -2.71 21.90 23.68
C ASN A 468 -3.94 22.45 22.94
N SER A 469 -3.92 22.41 21.61
CA SER A 469 -5.02 22.79 20.74
C SER A 469 -5.35 21.69 19.74
N PHE A 470 -6.53 21.78 19.12
CA PHE A 470 -6.87 20.91 18.01
C PHE A 470 -6.15 21.39 16.75
N PRO A 471 -5.73 20.50 15.84
CA PRO A 471 -5.30 20.93 14.52
C PRO A 471 -6.45 21.66 13.81
N VAL A 472 -6.17 22.83 13.23
CA VAL A 472 -7.18 23.66 12.56
C VAL A 472 -6.76 23.89 11.11
N LEU A 473 -7.66 23.62 10.17
CA LEU A 473 -7.48 24.01 8.77
C LEU A 473 -8.26 25.30 8.51
N TYR A 474 -7.55 26.40 8.35
CA TYR A 474 -8.12 27.66 7.90
C TYR A 474 -8.21 27.67 6.37
N THR A 475 -9.38 28.00 5.85
CA THR A 475 -9.62 28.24 4.42
C THR A 475 -10.03 29.70 4.25
N VAL A 476 -9.22 30.49 3.56
CA VAL A 476 -9.44 31.93 3.40
C VAL A 476 -10.09 32.21 2.05
N LEU A 477 -11.24 32.88 2.08
CA LEU A 477 -12.04 33.23 0.92
C LEU A 477 -11.95 34.72 0.63
N ARG A 478 -12.03 35.07 -0.65
CA ARG A 478 -12.21 36.47 -1.06
C ARG A 478 -13.62 36.96 -0.73
N GLU A 479 -14.61 36.12 -1.03
CA GLU A 479 -16.03 36.40 -0.84
C GLU A 479 -16.72 35.12 -0.33
N PRO A 480 -17.79 35.24 0.47
CA PRO A 480 -18.56 34.08 0.91
C PRO A 480 -19.14 33.32 -0.29
N PHE A 481 -19.09 31.99 -0.28
CA PHE A 481 -19.82 31.18 -1.25
C PHE A 481 -20.38 29.88 -0.63
N PRO A 482 -21.49 29.32 -1.18
CA PRO A 482 -22.26 28.25 -0.54
C PRO A 482 -21.49 26.96 -0.25
N TYR A 483 -20.44 26.67 -1.03
CA TYR A 483 -19.68 25.42 -0.95
C TYR A 483 -18.31 25.59 -0.25
N GLY A 484 -18.06 26.74 0.41
CA GLY A 484 -16.79 27.00 1.09
C GLY A 484 -16.55 26.03 2.25
N GLU A 485 -17.61 25.70 2.98
CA GLU A 485 -17.57 24.72 4.07
C GLU A 485 -17.33 23.30 3.57
N ASP A 486 -18.05 22.89 2.52
CA ASP A 486 -17.85 21.57 1.90
C ASP A 486 -16.41 21.40 1.39
N TYR A 487 -15.83 22.43 0.77
CA TYR A 487 -14.42 22.43 0.36
C TYR A 487 -13.49 22.24 1.56
N SER A 488 -13.67 23.03 2.62
CA SER A 488 -12.80 22.99 3.80
C SER A 488 -12.92 21.66 4.54
N SER A 489 -14.14 21.15 4.73
CA SER A 489 -14.42 19.83 5.30
C SER A 489 -13.84 18.69 4.47
N CYS A 490 -14.00 18.70 3.14
CA CYS A 490 -13.43 17.67 2.27
C CYS A 490 -11.90 17.67 2.31
N THR A 491 -11.29 18.86 2.38
CA THR A 491 -9.84 19.02 2.48
C THR A 491 -9.33 18.52 3.83
N ALA A 492 -9.99 18.91 4.93
CA ALA A 492 -9.68 18.45 6.29
C ALA A 492 -9.81 16.92 6.42
N PHE A 493 -10.90 16.35 5.91
CA PHE A 493 -11.12 14.90 5.86
C PHE A 493 -9.98 14.18 5.13
N THR A 494 -9.65 14.65 3.92
CA THR A 494 -8.63 14.01 3.09
C THR A 494 -7.24 14.13 3.72
N LEU A 495 -6.93 15.28 4.31
CA LEU A 495 -5.70 15.52 5.03
C LEU A 495 -5.58 14.59 6.26
N LYS A 496 -6.62 14.48 7.08
CA LYS A 496 -6.65 13.57 8.23
C LYS A 496 -6.45 12.12 7.80
N GLN A 497 -7.17 11.68 6.77
CA GLN A 497 -7.06 10.32 6.23
C GLN A 497 -5.66 10.02 5.71
N LYS A 498 -5.01 10.98 5.02
CA LYS A 498 -3.62 10.83 4.58
C LYS A 498 -2.63 10.82 5.73
N LEU A 499 -2.78 11.68 6.74
CA LEU A 499 -1.90 11.70 7.90
C LEU A 499 -1.89 10.36 8.65
N VAL A 500 -3.04 9.73 8.79
CA VAL A 500 -3.16 8.42 9.45
C VAL A 500 -2.73 7.29 8.50
N ASN A 501 -3.35 7.17 7.32
CA ASN A 501 -3.18 5.99 6.46
C ASN A 501 -1.97 6.06 5.51
N THR A 502 -1.35 7.23 5.30
CA THR A 502 -0.12 7.39 4.50
C THR A 502 1.05 7.85 5.36
N GLY A 503 0.80 8.80 6.27
CA GLY A 503 1.80 9.31 7.21
C GLY A 503 2.08 8.36 8.38
N GLY A 504 1.17 7.41 8.66
CA GLY A 504 1.30 6.47 9.77
C GLY A 504 1.15 7.10 11.15
N TYR A 505 0.43 8.21 11.24
CA TYR A 505 0.09 8.81 12.54
C TYR A 505 -0.89 7.91 13.28
N THR A 506 -0.52 7.49 14.50
CA THR A 506 -1.30 6.52 15.28
C THR A 506 -2.16 7.16 16.36
N GLU A 507 -1.83 8.37 16.81
CA GLU A 507 -2.54 9.04 17.90
C GLU A 507 -3.88 9.61 17.45
N ARG A 508 -4.66 10.08 18.43
CA ARG A 508 -5.99 10.66 18.19
C ARG A 508 -5.83 11.92 17.36
N LEU A 509 -6.50 11.96 16.21
CA LEU A 509 -6.38 13.06 15.27
C LEU A 509 -7.75 13.47 14.76
N CYS A 510 -8.05 14.75 14.91
CA CYS A 510 -9.09 15.47 14.19
C CYS A 510 -8.47 16.67 13.48
N ILE A 511 -9.14 17.20 12.46
CA ILE A 511 -8.78 18.47 11.84
C ILE A 511 -10.04 19.31 11.80
N ILE A 512 -10.03 20.45 12.49
CA ILE A 512 -11.18 21.35 12.57
C ILE A 512 -11.15 22.30 11.37
N PRO A 513 -12.09 22.22 10.41
CA PRO A 513 -12.16 23.19 9.34
C PRO A 513 -12.70 24.53 9.85
N ARG A 514 -12.10 25.64 9.41
CA ARG A 514 -12.56 27.00 9.66
C ARG A 514 -12.48 27.82 8.38
N VAL A 515 -13.61 28.37 7.96
CA VAL A 515 -13.69 29.22 6.78
C VAL A 515 -13.66 30.68 7.23
N LEU A 516 -12.71 31.44 6.68
CA LEU A 516 -12.54 32.87 6.94
C LEU A 516 -12.82 33.65 5.66
N VAL A 517 -13.39 34.84 5.80
CA VAL A 517 -13.61 35.77 4.67
C VAL A 517 -12.70 36.98 4.87
N LEU A 518 -11.89 37.28 3.86
CA LEU A 518 -11.01 38.44 3.89
C LEU A 518 -11.84 39.73 3.76
N ASN A 519 -11.53 40.75 4.57
CA ASN A 519 -12.16 42.08 4.56
C ASN A 519 -13.67 42.14 4.85
N SER A 520 -14.27 41.06 5.38
CA SER A 520 -15.55 41.19 6.06
C SER A 520 -15.33 42.00 7.34
N GLY A 521 -16.07 43.10 7.54
CA GLY A 521 -16.00 43.90 8.77
C GLY A 521 -16.04 43.02 10.02
N ARG A 522 -15.37 43.48 11.09
CA ARG A 522 -15.11 42.76 12.36
C ARG A 522 -16.21 41.74 12.69
N ASP A 523 -15.81 40.46 12.68
CA ASP A 523 -16.61 39.26 12.98
C ASP A 523 -17.63 38.81 11.91
N SER A 524 -17.15 38.17 10.84
CA SER A 524 -18.00 37.18 10.16
C SER A 524 -17.23 35.91 9.79
N GLU A 525 -17.08 35.00 10.76
CA GLU A 525 -17.12 33.58 10.40
C GLU A 525 -18.46 33.35 9.67
N ILE A 526 -18.44 32.67 8.53
CA ILE A 526 -19.67 32.32 7.83
C ILE A 526 -20.51 31.47 8.79
N PRO A 527 -21.80 31.80 9.03
CA PRO A 527 -22.66 30.97 9.85
C PRO A 527 -22.70 29.55 9.27
N ARG A 528 -22.34 28.56 10.10
CA ARG A 528 -22.31 27.17 9.68
C ARG A 528 -23.65 26.73 9.09
N SER A 529 -23.59 25.90 8.05
CA SER A 529 -24.74 25.18 7.50
C SER A 529 -25.57 24.55 8.64
N PRO A 530 -26.91 24.50 8.54
CA PRO A 530 -27.78 24.09 9.64
C PRO A 530 -27.52 22.62 10.05
N GLY A 531 -26.71 22.46 11.08
CA GLY A 531 -26.33 21.22 11.74
C GLY A 531 -25.34 21.55 12.85
N GLN A 532 -25.51 20.97 14.05
CA GLN A 532 -24.55 21.23 15.12
C GLN A 532 -23.20 20.57 14.79
N PRO A 533 -22.08 21.32 14.80
CA PRO A 533 -20.75 20.76 14.54
C PRO A 533 -20.41 19.73 15.63
N ILE A 534 -19.78 18.62 15.22
CA ILE A 534 -19.33 17.59 16.15
C ILE A 534 -18.23 18.18 17.04
N LEU A 535 -18.47 18.22 18.34
CA LEU A 535 -17.46 18.61 19.32
C LEU A 535 -16.50 17.44 19.60
N TYR A 536 -15.20 17.72 19.70
CA TYR A 536 -14.20 16.69 19.98
C TYR A 536 -13.81 16.68 21.47
N PRO A 537 -13.57 15.49 22.07
CA PRO A 537 -13.02 15.38 23.42
C PRO A 537 -11.65 16.07 23.54
N SER A 538 -11.31 16.57 24.73
CA SER A 538 -10.01 17.21 25.01
C SER A 538 -8.79 16.33 24.70
N LEU A 539 -8.98 15.01 24.71
CA LEU A 539 -7.97 13.99 24.35
C LEU A 539 -7.56 14.02 22.86
N TYR A 540 -8.24 14.80 22.01
CA TYR A 540 -7.87 15.03 20.61
C TYR A 540 -7.00 16.29 20.42
N LYS A 541 -6.73 17.04 21.50
CA LYS A 541 -5.79 18.17 21.45
C LYS A 541 -4.37 17.64 21.36
N VAL A 542 -3.58 18.21 20.46
CA VAL A 542 -2.19 17.79 20.22
C VAL A 542 -1.31 18.25 21.38
N THR A 543 -0.64 17.33 22.05
CA THR A 543 0.34 17.65 23.10
C THR A 543 1.67 18.11 22.50
N LYS A 544 2.53 18.74 23.32
CA LYS A 544 3.86 19.19 22.89
C LYS A 544 4.73 18.07 22.29
N GLN A 545 4.59 16.85 22.80
CA GLN A 545 5.35 15.68 22.32
C GLN A 545 4.81 15.15 20.99
N GLU A 546 3.51 15.31 20.74
CA GLU A 546 2.85 14.81 19.53
C GLU A 546 3.03 15.71 18.30
N ILE A 547 3.31 17.01 18.49
CA ILE A 547 3.53 17.96 17.37
C ILE A 547 4.59 17.41 16.40
N THR A 548 5.74 16.99 16.92
CA THR A 548 6.83 16.48 16.09
C THR A 548 6.42 15.22 15.34
N ASN A 549 5.72 14.28 15.99
CA ASN A 549 5.22 13.05 15.35
C ASN A 549 4.19 13.34 14.25
N LEU A 550 3.31 14.32 14.47
CA LEU A 550 2.31 14.74 13.49
C LEU A 550 2.97 15.43 12.28
N LEU A 551 3.95 16.30 12.51
CA LEU A 551 4.72 16.95 11.45
C LEU A 551 5.56 15.97 10.65
N GLN A 552 6.16 14.95 11.27
CA GLN A 552 6.86 13.87 10.55
C GLN A 552 5.90 13.07 9.68
N SER A 553 4.68 12.81 10.16
CA SER A 553 3.63 12.17 9.38
C SER A 553 3.22 13.04 8.20
N LEU A 554 3.15 14.36 8.39
CA LEU A 554 2.87 15.33 7.33
C LEU A 554 3.99 15.37 6.27
N VAL A 555 5.26 15.30 6.68
CA VAL A 555 6.39 15.17 5.75
C VAL A 555 6.23 13.94 4.85
N ILE A 556 5.84 12.80 5.41
CA ILE A 556 5.58 11.59 4.63
C ILE A 556 4.43 11.84 3.64
N VAL A 557 3.32 12.45 4.08
CA VAL A 557 2.18 12.75 3.21
C VAL A 557 2.58 13.61 2.02
N LEU A 558 3.33 14.70 2.25
CA LEU A 558 3.69 15.66 1.21
C LEU A 558 4.79 15.14 0.26
N LEU A 559 5.77 14.41 0.80
CA LEU A 559 6.94 13.99 0.03
C LEU A 559 6.79 12.57 -0.55
N SER A 560 5.76 11.81 -0.18
CA SER A 560 5.60 10.44 -0.66
C SER A 560 5.21 10.36 -2.14
N PHE A 561 5.77 9.38 -2.83
CA PHE A 561 5.37 8.97 -4.17
C PHE A 561 5.46 7.46 -4.33
N ARG A 562 4.64 6.89 -5.22
CA ARG A 562 4.68 5.45 -5.49
C ARG A 562 6.02 5.06 -6.08
N SER A 563 6.71 4.15 -5.41
CA SER A 563 8.02 3.64 -5.82
C SER A 563 7.88 2.70 -7.01
N PHE A 564 8.86 2.74 -7.94
CA PHE A 564 9.00 1.73 -8.99
C PHE A 564 9.26 0.32 -8.41
N LEU A 565 9.73 0.23 -7.16
CA LEU A 565 9.85 -1.03 -6.41
C LEU A 565 8.51 -1.73 -6.20
N SER A 566 7.38 -0.99 -6.24
CA SER A 566 6.06 -1.57 -6.05
C SER A 566 5.75 -2.67 -7.07
N ASP A 567 6.12 -2.43 -8.33
CA ASP A 567 5.89 -3.37 -9.42
C ASP A 567 6.86 -4.58 -9.32
N LEU A 568 7.97 -4.42 -8.59
CA LEU A 568 8.95 -5.48 -8.30
C LEU A 568 8.56 -6.37 -7.12
N VAL A 569 7.94 -5.83 -6.08
CA VAL A 569 7.54 -6.63 -4.91
C VAL A 569 6.12 -7.19 -5.05
N GLY A 570 5.29 -6.59 -5.91
CA GLY A 570 3.88 -6.99 -6.08
C GLY A 570 2.96 -6.39 -5.01
N HIS A 571 3.48 -5.49 -4.19
CA HIS A 571 2.73 -4.69 -3.21
C HIS A 571 3.15 -3.23 -3.33
N GLU A 572 2.27 -2.31 -2.95
CA GLU A 572 2.56 -0.87 -3.08
C GLU A 572 3.54 -0.38 -2.01
N VAL A 573 4.65 0.21 -2.46
CA VAL A 573 5.71 0.79 -1.63
C VAL A 573 5.87 2.26 -2.00
N LEU A 574 6.03 3.12 -1.01
CA LEU A 574 6.24 4.55 -1.22
C LEU A 574 7.70 4.94 -0.99
N ASN A 575 8.18 5.93 -1.73
CA ASN A 575 9.47 6.59 -1.50
C ASN A 575 9.26 8.07 -1.16
N LEU A 576 10.23 8.69 -0.48
CA LEU A 576 10.22 10.13 -0.21
C LEU A 576 11.01 10.92 -1.28
N LEU A 577 10.45 12.06 -1.69
CA LEU A 577 11.15 13.05 -2.49
C LEU A 577 12.32 13.66 -1.71
N THR A 578 13.38 14.05 -2.43
CA THR A 578 14.41 14.92 -1.86
C THR A 578 13.90 16.35 -1.73
N ILE A 579 14.60 17.18 -0.96
CA ILE A 579 14.21 18.59 -0.80
C ILE A 579 14.31 19.36 -2.12
N GLU A 580 15.30 19.07 -2.97
CA GLU A 580 15.40 19.70 -4.31
C GLU A 580 14.18 19.35 -5.17
N GLN A 581 13.81 18.06 -5.17
CA GLN A 581 12.62 17.57 -5.86
C GLN A 581 11.34 18.23 -5.32
N TYR A 582 11.18 18.28 -4.00
CA TYR A 582 10.03 18.91 -3.36
C TYR A 582 9.94 20.40 -3.70
N ASN A 583 11.06 21.13 -3.71
CA ASN A 583 11.10 22.55 -4.08
C ASN A 583 10.66 22.79 -5.53
N VAL A 584 10.96 21.88 -6.46
CA VAL A 584 10.45 21.97 -7.84
C VAL A 584 8.94 21.73 -7.87
N VAL A 585 8.45 20.71 -7.17
CA VAL A 585 7.02 20.36 -7.12
C VAL A 585 6.18 21.42 -6.41
N SER A 586 6.73 22.10 -5.40
CA SER A 586 6.02 23.11 -4.61
C SER A 586 5.88 24.47 -5.33
N LYS A 587 6.53 24.68 -6.47
CA LYS A 587 6.45 25.95 -7.22
C LYS A 587 5.02 26.34 -7.59
N ASN A 588 4.77 27.65 -7.60
CA ASN A 588 3.54 28.24 -8.07
C ASN A 588 3.45 28.13 -9.60
N LEU A 589 2.48 27.34 -10.08
CA LEU A 589 2.28 27.08 -11.50
C LEU A 589 1.84 28.32 -12.28
N HIS A 590 1.08 29.23 -11.67
CA HIS A 590 0.65 30.48 -12.31
C HIS A 590 1.81 31.44 -12.57
N LYS A 591 2.84 31.41 -11.73
CA LYS A 591 4.07 32.22 -11.89
C LYS A 591 5.18 31.51 -12.66
N SER A 592 5.03 30.20 -12.90
CA SER A 592 6.03 29.36 -13.57
C SER A 592 5.43 28.62 -14.78
N PRO A 593 4.82 29.33 -15.75
CA PRO A 593 4.20 28.69 -16.91
C PRO A 593 5.21 27.97 -17.79
N LYS A 594 6.49 28.35 -17.75
CA LYS A 594 7.57 27.69 -18.47
C LYS A 594 8.73 27.40 -17.53
N LEU A 595 9.27 26.18 -17.56
CA LEU A 595 10.41 25.79 -16.73
C LEU A 595 11.28 24.72 -17.40
N PHE A 596 12.59 24.90 -17.35
CA PHE A 596 13.56 23.86 -17.70
C PHE A 596 14.08 23.17 -16.43
N VAL A 597 13.94 21.85 -16.35
CA VAL A 597 14.42 21.06 -15.22
C VAL A 597 15.58 20.19 -15.67
N HIS A 598 16.78 20.59 -15.28
CA HIS A 598 18.00 19.86 -15.57
C HIS A 598 18.25 18.88 -14.44
N GLY A 599 18.55 17.62 -14.75
CA GLY A 599 18.86 16.65 -13.72
C GLY A 599 19.70 15.52 -14.25
N PHE A 600 20.62 15.05 -13.41
CA PHE A 600 21.48 13.91 -13.75
C PHE A 600 20.72 12.58 -13.88
N PRO A 601 21.38 11.51 -14.34
CA PRO A 601 20.78 10.19 -14.37
C PRO A 601 20.38 9.75 -12.97
N GLY A 602 19.15 9.29 -12.81
CA GLY A 602 18.65 8.79 -11.52
C GLY A 602 18.33 9.87 -10.47
N THR A 603 18.24 11.15 -10.84
CA THR A 603 17.78 12.23 -9.93
C THR A 603 16.26 12.32 -9.80
N GLY A 604 15.50 11.43 -10.44
CA GLY A 604 14.04 11.40 -10.30
C GLY A 604 13.24 12.24 -11.28
N LYS A 605 13.82 12.74 -12.38
CA LYS A 605 13.14 13.59 -13.39
C LYS A 605 11.73 13.13 -13.75
N THR A 606 11.56 11.89 -14.21
CA THR A 606 10.24 11.33 -14.59
C THR A 606 9.27 11.25 -13.40
N VAL A 607 9.75 11.04 -12.17
CA VAL A 607 8.89 11.08 -10.96
C VAL A 607 8.35 12.49 -10.75
N ILE A 608 9.19 13.52 -10.93
CA ILE A 608 8.77 14.91 -10.86
C ILE A 608 7.81 15.23 -11.99
N ALA A 609 8.09 14.81 -13.23
CA ALA A 609 7.17 14.98 -14.35
C ALA A 609 5.77 14.42 -14.05
N MET A 610 5.68 13.19 -13.49
CA MET A 610 4.41 12.60 -13.08
C MET A 610 3.70 13.41 -11.98
N LYS A 611 4.42 13.79 -10.91
CA LYS A 611 3.86 14.62 -9.83
C LYS A 611 3.36 15.97 -10.34
N MET A 612 4.05 16.56 -11.31
CA MET A 612 3.63 17.82 -11.92
C MET A 612 2.39 17.67 -12.79
N ILE A 613 2.23 16.55 -13.53
CA ILE A 613 1.00 16.26 -14.27
C ILE A 613 -0.19 16.18 -13.31
N GLU A 614 -0.06 15.45 -12.21
CA GLU A 614 -1.09 15.38 -11.16
C GLU A 614 -1.41 16.75 -10.57
N LYS A 615 -0.37 17.55 -10.27
CA LYS A 615 -0.54 18.92 -9.73
C LYS A 615 -1.26 19.83 -10.73
N ILE A 616 -0.86 19.82 -12.01
CA ILE A 616 -1.50 20.61 -13.07
C ILE A 616 -2.97 20.22 -13.21
N LYS A 617 -3.26 18.91 -13.25
CA LYS A 617 -4.63 18.40 -13.32
C LYS A 617 -5.50 18.98 -12.20
N ASN A 618 -4.99 18.98 -10.98
CA ASN A 618 -5.73 19.42 -9.80
C ASN A 618 -5.81 20.94 -9.69
N GLU A 619 -4.73 21.66 -10.01
CA GLU A 619 -4.64 23.13 -9.94
C GLU A 619 -5.56 23.81 -10.96
N PHE A 620 -5.63 23.27 -12.18
CA PHE A 620 -6.40 23.85 -13.29
C PHE A 620 -7.72 23.12 -13.59
N SER A 621 -8.04 22.07 -12.82
CA SER A 621 -9.23 21.21 -13.04
C SER A 621 -9.30 20.65 -14.46
N CYS A 622 -8.19 20.09 -14.93
CA CYS A 622 -8.07 19.60 -16.30
C CYS A 622 -8.57 18.17 -16.47
N GLU A 623 -9.14 17.91 -17.64
CA GLU A 623 -9.32 16.54 -18.15
C GLU A 623 -7.99 15.97 -18.67
N LYS A 624 -7.91 14.64 -18.76
CA LYS A 624 -6.66 13.96 -19.15
C LYS A 624 -6.22 14.33 -20.56
N GLU A 625 -7.17 14.67 -21.44
CA GLU A 625 -6.93 15.05 -22.82
C GLU A 625 -6.26 16.42 -22.96
N GLU A 626 -6.39 17.27 -21.94
CA GLU A 626 -5.87 18.64 -21.90
C GLU A 626 -4.40 18.71 -21.50
N ILE A 627 -3.83 17.61 -20.98
CA ILE A 627 -2.43 17.50 -20.58
C ILE A 627 -1.72 16.50 -21.50
N LEU A 628 -0.63 16.94 -22.12
CA LEU A 628 0.17 16.13 -23.04
C LEU A 628 1.58 15.87 -22.48
N TYR A 629 1.92 14.60 -22.31
CA TYR A 629 3.27 14.14 -22.04
C TYR A 629 3.96 13.70 -23.34
N ILE A 630 5.16 14.23 -23.59
CA ILE A 630 5.96 13.95 -24.79
C ILE A 630 7.31 13.37 -24.37
N CYS A 631 7.71 12.26 -24.99
CA CYS A 631 9.04 11.70 -24.86
C CYS A 631 9.52 11.12 -26.20
N GLU A 632 10.78 10.69 -26.31
CA GLU A 632 11.27 10.02 -27.52
C GLU A 632 10.96 8.51 -27.49
N ASN A 633 10.97 7.90 -26.30
CA ASN A 633 11.00 6.45 -26.13
C ASN A 633 9.60 5.83 -26.00
N GLN A 634 9.26 4.93 -26.93
CA GLN A 634 7.99 4.18 -26.92
C GLN A 634 7.72 3.43 -25.60
N PRO A 635 8.68 2.73 -24.96
CA PRO A 635 8.43 2.05 -23.69
C PRO A 635 8.06 3.00 -22.54
N LEU A 636 8.71 4.18 -22.47
CA LEU A 636 8.40 5.21 -21.48
C LEU A 636 7.01 5.81 -21.73
N MET A 637 6.65 6.05 -22.99
CA MET A 637 5.31 6.48 -23.38
C MET A 637 4.25 5.45 -22.97
N ASN A 638 4.48 4.15 -23.22
CA ASN A 638 3.56 3.08 -22.80
C ASN A 638 3.43 3.01 -21.27
N PHE A 639 4.53 3.20 -20.53
CA PHE A 639 4.51 3.29 -19.07
C PHE A 639 3.61 4.43 -18.59
N MET A 640 3.73 5.62 -19.19
CA MET A 640 2.89 6.77 -18.85
C MET A 640 1.42 6.56 -19.21
N ARG A 641 1.11 5.93 -20.35
CA ARG A 641 -0.27 5.58 -20.74
C ARG A 641 -0.95 4.65 -19.74
N LYS A 642 -0.21 3.68 -19.18
CA LYS A 642 -0.73 2.75 -18.16
C LYS A 642 -1.15 3.46 -16.87
N LYS A 643 -0.66 4.67 -16.61
CA LYS A 643 -1.05 5.48 -15.43
C LYS A 643 -2.39 6.19 -15.62
N ASP A 644 -2.84 6.38 -16.87
CA ASP A 644 -4.10 7.05 -17.23
C ASP A 644 -4.29 8.45 -16.58
N ILE A 645 -3.20 9.21 -16.44
CA ILE A 645 -3.22 10.57 -15.87
C ILE A 645 -3.16 11.69 -16.92
N CYS A 646 -2.73 11.38 -18.16
CA CYS A 646 -2.60 12.33 -19.26
C CYS A 646 -2.52 11.61 -20.62
N ASN A 647 -2.63 12.36 -21.71
CA ASN A 647 -2.26 11.86 -23.04
C ASN A 647 -0.74 11.76 -23.16
N ALA A 648 -0.22 10.61 -23.61
CA ALA A 648 1.22 10.43 -23.83
C ALA A 648 1.52 10.02 -25.27
N VAL A 649 2.50 10.68 -25.90
CA VAL A 649 2.91 10.46 -27.30
C VAL A 649 4.43 10.51 -27.45
N THR A 650 4.94 9.86 -28.49
CA THR A 650 6.33 10.08 -28.92
C THR A 650 6.47 11.41 -29.64
N ARG A 651 7.66 12.03 -29.63
CA ARG A 651 7.96 13.25 -30.41
C ARG A 651 7.55 13.12 -31.89
N LYS A 652 7.88 12.00 -32.54
CA LYS A 652 7.48 11.74 -33.94
C LYS A 652 5.96 11.83 -34.12
N ARG A 653 5.19 11.20 -33.23
CA ARG A 653 3.73 11.25 -33.26
C ARG A 653 3.19 12.64 -32.94
N PHE A 654 3.84 13.36 -32.02
CA PHE A 654 3.53 14.74 -31.69
C PHE A 654 3.64 15.64 -32.94
N MET A 655 4.71 15.52 -33.73
CA MET A 655 4.88 16.31 -34.94
C MET A 655 3.81 16.02 -36.00
N LEU A 656 3.42 14.75 -36.17
CA LEU A 656 2.44 14.32 -37.18
C LEU A 656 0.97 14.61 -36.83
N SER A 657 0.65 14.92 -35.57
CA SER A 657 -0.74 15.04 -35.10
C SER A 657 -1.10 16.46 -34.68
N THR A 658 -2.39 16.78 -34.66
CA THR A 658 -2.94 18.02 -34.11
C THR A 658 -3.51 17.80 -32.72
N PHE A 659 -3.29 18.73 -31.81
CA PHE A 659 -3.74 18.65 -30.41
C PHE A 659 -4.57 19.89 -30.09
N LYS A 660 -5.87 19.84 -30.42
CA LYS A 660 -6.77 21.00 -30.27
C LYS A 660 -7.12 21.26 -28.81
N GLU A 661 -7.38 20.19 -28.06
CA GLU A 661 -7.82 20.20 -26.65
C GLU A 661 -6.67 20.39 -25.64
N VAL A 662 -5.43 20.14 -26.06
CA VAL A 662 -4.26 20.25 -25.17
C VAL A 662 -4.00 21.71 -24.79
N LYS A 663 -3.87 21.93 -23.48
CA LYS A 663 -3.53 23.21 -22.83
C LYS A 663 -2.16 23.16 -22.16
N HIS A 664 -1.77 22.01 -21.62
CA HIS A 664 -0.54 21.85 -20.85
C HIS A 664 0.35 20.77 -21.46
N ILE A 665 1.66 21.01 -21.50
CA ILE A 665 2.65 20.12 -22.09
C ILE A 665 3.79 19.88 -21.11
N ILE A 666 4.10 18.60 -20.89
CA ILE A 666 5.28 18.13 -20.16
C ILE A 666 6.14 17.34 -21.14
N ILE A 667 7.42 17.71 -21.26
CA ILE A 667 8.37 17.07 -22.17
C ILE A 667 9.47 16.42 -21.35
N ASP A 668 9.70 15.13 -21.54
CA ASP A 668 10.72 14.35 -20.84
C ASP A 668 11.77 13.82 -21.81
N GLU A 669 13.02 13.72 -21.35
CA GLU A 669 14.19 13.35 -22.15
C GLU A 669 14.37 14.22 -23.42
N ALA A 670 14.08 15.53 -23.32
CA ALA A 670 14.04 16.44 -24.46
C ALA A 670 15.38 16.58 -25.20
N GLN A 671 16.50 16.31 -24.53
CA GLN A 671 17.83 16.32 -25.16
C GLN A 671 18.02 15.21 -26.20
N ASN A 672 17.16 14.19 -26.20
CA ASN A 672 17.19 13.08 -27.17
C ASN A 672 16.26 13.31 -28.36
N PHE A 673 15.59 14.47 -28.43
CA PHE A 673 14.69 14.79 -29.53
C PHE A 673 15.51 15.20 -30.74
N ARG A 674 14.97 15.02 -31.94
CA ARG A 674 15.58 15.46 -33.19
C ARG A 674 14.67 16.40 -33.96
N GLU A 675 15.27 17.40 -34.59
CA GLU A 675 14.56 18.41 -35.40
C GLU A 675 14.17 17.91 -36.81
N GLU A 676 14.50 16.66 -37.15
CA GLU A 676 14.22 16.02 -38.46
C GLU A 676 12.74 16.05 -38.91
N ASN A 677 11.80 16.34 -38.02
CA ASN A 677 10.36 16.45 -38.34
C ASN A 677 9.81 17.86 -38.09
N GLY A 678 10.68 18.88 -38.03
CA GLY A 678 10.36 20.27 -37.76
C GLY A 678 10.62 20.69 -36.31
N SER A 679 10.44 22.00 -36.05
CA SER A 679 10.62 22.59 -34.72
C SER A 679 9.51 22.14 -33.76
N TRP A 680 9.79 21.08 -33.00
CA TRP A 680 8.87 20.58 -31.98
C TRP A 680 8.70 21.58 -30.83
N TYR A 681 9.75 22.36 -30.54
CA TYR A 681 9.75 23.32 -29.45
C TYR A 681 8.82 24.49 -29.77
N ASP A 682 8.90 25.06 -30.98
CA ASP A 682 8.00 26.14 -31.40
C ASP A 682 6.55 25.65 -31.43
N LYS A 683 6.30 24.43 -31.91
CA LYS A 683 4.97 23.81 -31.88
C LYS A 683 4.44 23.66 -30.45
N ALA A 684 5.28 23.24 -29.50
CA ALA A 684 4.89 23.12 -28.10
C ALA A 684 4.59 24.49 -27.48
N GLN A 685 5.38 25.52 -27.80
CA GLN A 685 5.11 26.90 -27.38
C GLN A 685 3.82 27.44 -27.97
N GLU A 686 3.57 27.24 -29.26
CA GLU A 686 2.35 27.69 -29.92
C GLU A 686 1.10 27.09 -29.27
N ILE A 687 1.13 25.79 -28.93
CA ILE A 687 0.01 25.12 -28.27
C ILE A 687 -0.24 25.69 -26.87
N THR A 688 0.81 25.95 -26.09
CA THR A 688 0.68 26.45 -24.71
C THR A 688 0.48 27.97 -24.63
N GLN A 689 0.73 28.70 -25.71
CA GLN A 689 0.62 30.17 -25.81
C GLN A 689 -0.51 30.63 -26.74
N LYS A 690 -1.46 29.76 -27.11
CA LYS A 690 -2.56 30.12 -28.04
C LYS A 690 -3.25 31.43 -27.64
N ASN A 691 -3.27 32.38 -28.56
CA ASN A 691 -3.88 33.70 -28.39
C ASN A 691 -5.35 33.61 -27.95
N GLY A 692 -5.72 34.32 -26.88
CA GLY A 692 -7.08 34.38 -26.35
C GLY A 692 -7.46 33.31 -25.31
N VAL A 693 -6.54 32.40 -24.96
CA VAL A 693 -6.70 31.41 -23.87
C VAL A 693 -5.67 31.70 -22.77
N SER A 694 -6.00 31.36 -21.52
CA SER A 694 -5.05 31.43 -20.39
C SER A 694 -3.76 30.66 -20.71
N GLN A 695 -2.60 31.24 -20.41
CA GLN A 695 -1.29 30.65 -20.69
C GLN A 695 -1.17 29.24 -20.09
N GLY A 696 -0.87 28.27 -20.95
CA GLY A 696 -0.65 26.88 -20.58
C GLY A 696 0.70 26.65 -19.90
N ILE A 697 0.88 25.44 -19.35
CA ILE A 697 2.12 25.03 -18.70
C ILE A 697 3.01 24.30 -19.71
N LEU A 698 4.28 24.68 -19.81
CA LEU A 698 5.32 24.04 -20.63
C LEU A 698 6.56 23.75 -19.77
N TRP A 699 6.66 22.53 -19.24
CA TRP A 699 7.85 22.13 -18.49
C TRP A 699 8.66 21.08 -19.25
N ILE A 700 9.97 21.28 -19.30
CA ILE A 700 10.88 20.48 -20.12
C ILE A 700 11.95 19.89 -19.21
N PHE A 701 12.05 18.58 -19.17
CA PHE A 701 13.03 17.82 -18.39
C PHE A 701 14.16 17.36 -19.30
N LEU A 702 15.40 17.56 -18.86
CA LEU A 702 16.58 17.27 -19.67
C LEU A 702 17.80 16.79 -18.88
N ASP A 703 18.65 16.04 -19.58
CA ASP A 703 19.91 15.51 -19.07
C ASP A 703 20.97 15.37 -20.18
N TYR A 704 21.78 16.40 -20.35
CA TYR A 704 22.80 16.42 -21.39
C TYR A 704 23.85 15.30 -21.27
N TYR A 705 24.08 14.75 -20.07
CA TYR A 705 25.01 13.63 -19.91
C TYR A 705 24.47 12.33 -20.52
N GLN A 706 23.16 12.25 -20.82
CA GLN A 706 22.52 11.11 -21.48
C GLN A 706 22.18 11.36 -22.95
N THR A 707 22.70 12.42 -23.56
CA THR A 707 22.48 12.73 -24.98
C THR A 707 22.91 11.54 -25.86
N SER A 708 22.01 11.04 -26.70
CA SER A 708 22.22 9.80 -27.47
C SER A 708 22.66 9.99 -28.93
N HIS A 709 22.71 11.24 -29.41
CA HIS A 709 23.04 11.59 -30.79
C HIS A 709 23.81 12.91 -30.88
N ALA A 710 24.46 13.13 -32.02
CA ALA A 710 25.11 14.39 -32.34
C ALA A 710 24.21 15.33 -33.16
N ASP A 711 22.97 14.96 -33.50
CA ASP A 711 22.07 15.83 -34.26
C ASP A 711 21.53 17.01 -33.43
N ASN A 712 21.02 18.07 -34.10
CA ASN A 712 20.36 19.18 -33.41
C ASN A 712 19.12 18.69 -32.66
N SER A 713 19.05 19.03 -31.37
CA SER A 713 17.93 18.63 -30.50
C SER A 713 16.68 19.49 -30.68
N GLY A 714 16.80 20.66 -31.32
CA GLY A 714 15.71 21.65 -31.41
C GLY A 714 15.43 22.37 -30.09
N LEU A 715 16.29 22.21 -29.09
CA LEU A 715 16.23 22.98 -27.84
C LEU A 715 16.71 24.43 -28.06
N PRO A 716 16.11 25.42 -27.38
CA PRO A 716 16.57 26.80 -27.48
C PRO A 716 17.95 26.98 -26.83
N SER A 717 18.75 27.90 -27.37
CA SER A 717 20.09 28.22 -26.85
C SER A 717 20.06 28.78 -25.42
N PHE A 718 19.00 29.51 -25.05
CA PHE A 718 18.79 30.07 -23.71
C PHE A 718 17.64 29.36 -22.99
N GLN A 719 17.96 28.65 -21.93
CA GLN A 719 17.04 27.81 -21.17
C GLN A 719 16.75 28.45 -19.82
N TYR A 720 15.86 29.45 -19.82
CA TYR A 720 15.43 30.17 -18.63
C TYR A 720 13.90 30.30 -18.55
N PRO A 721 13.32 30.25 -17.33
CA PRO A 721 13.96 29.90 -16.05
C PRO A 721 14.36 28.41 -15.99
N GLN A 722 15.35 28.07 -15.15
CA GLN A 722 15.84 26.70 -14.98
C GLN A 722 15.99 26.28 -13.51
N GLU A 723 15.83 24.99 -13.24
CA GLU A 723 16.07 24.34 -11.94
C GLU A 723 16.99 23.14 -12.11
N TRP A 724 17.83 22.88 -11.10
CA TRP A 724 18.83 21.82 -11.13
C TRP A 724 18.58 20.77 -10.06
N LEU A 725 18.44 19.51 -10.47
CA LEU A 725 18.40 18.34 -9.59
C LEU A 725 19.81 17.74 -9.52
N THR A 726 20.51 17.96 -8.41
CA THR A 726 21.95 17.63 -8.30
C THR A 726 22.24 16.42 -7.41
N LYS A 727 21.24 15.92 -6.68
CA LYS A 727 21.36 14.73 -5.84
C LYS A 727 21.13 13.43 -6.60
N PHE A 728 22.19 12.63 -6.74
CA PHE A 728 22.10 11.26 -7.23
C PHE A 728 21.52 10.35 -6.15
N VAL A 729 20.41 9.67 -6.46
CA VAL A 729 19.63 8.92 -5.44
C VAL A 729 19.27 7.50 -5.85
N ARG A 730 19.88 6.93 -6.92
CA ARG A 730 19.46 5.61 -7.45
C ARG A 730 20.52 4.53 -7.45
N ASN A 731 21.64 4.72 -8.15
CA ASN A 731 22.61 3.64 -8.40
C ASN A 731 23.45 3.28 -7.15
N ALA A 732 23.85 2.01 -7.04
CA ALA A 732 24.83 1.54 -6.05
C ALA A 732 26.20 2.20 -6.25
N ASP A 733 27.00 2.27 -5.19
CA ASP A 733 28.25 3.06 -5.16
C ASP A 733 29.20 2.73 -6.33
N PRO A 734 29.50 1.45 -6.65
CA PRO A 734 30.43 1.15 -7.75
C PRO A 734 29.91 1.59 -9.13
N ILE A 735 28.59 1.62 -9.31
CA ILE A 735 27.95 2.07 -10.55
C ILE A 735 27.95 3.61 -10.61
N ALA A 736 27.66 4.26 -9.48
CA ALA A 736 27.71 5.71 -9.35
C ALA A 736 29.12 6.25 -9.63
N ASP A 737 30.16 5.59 -9.12
CA ASP A 737 31.57 5.92 -9.42
C ASP A 737 31.89 5.78 -10.90
N PHE A 738 31.43 4.70 -11.54
CA PHE A 738 31.58 4.53 -12.98
C PHE A 738 30.90 5.66 -13.76
N ILE A 739 29.66 6.01 -13.41
CA ILE A 739 28.93 7.12 -14.04
C ILE A 739 29.69 8.44 -13.85
N LYS A 740 30.16 8.73 -12.63
CA LYS A 740 30.93 9.93 -12.29
C LYS A 740 32.17 10.07 -13.17
N GLN A 741 32.98 9.02 -13.30
CA GLN A 741 34.19 9.05 -14.13
C GLN A 741 33.88 9.34 -15.60
N ASN A 742 32.83 8.74 -16.15
CA ASN A 742 32.42 8.98 -17.54
C ASN A 742 31.87 10.41 -17.72
N MET A 743 31.12 10.94 -16.75
CA MET A 743 30.63 12.32 -16.77
C MET A 743 31.76 13.36 -16.73
N GLU A 744 32.79 13.14 -15.90
CA GLU A 744 34.00 13.99 -15.91
C GLU A 744 34.73 13.93 -17.27
N THR A 745 34.73 12.76 -17.90
CA THR A 745 35.30 12.60 -19.25
C THR A 745 34.51 13.39 -20.30
N ILE A 746 33.17 13.38 -20.23
CA ILE A 746 32.30 14.20 -21.11
C ILE A 746 32.54 15.70 -20.87
N LYS A 747 32.71 16.11 -19.61
CA LYS A 747 32.97 17.51 -19.25
C LYS A 747 34.32 17.99 -19.80
N THR A 748 35.33 17.12 -19.84
CA THR A 748 36.66 17.44 -20.39
C THR A 748 36.69 17.40 -21.92
N HIS A 749 35.94 16.49 -22.54
CA HIS A 749 35.85 16.31 -23.99
C HIS A 749 34.44 16.68 -24.47
N LEU A 750 34.17 17.99 -24.58
CA LEU A 750 32.85 18.51 -24.86
C LEU A 750 32.29 17.99 -26.20
N PRO A 751 31.13 17.32 -26.22
CA PRO A 751 30.45 17.00 -27.47
C PRO A 751 29.97 18.27 -28.17
N ILE A 752 30.06 18.31 -29.50
CA ILE A 752 29.86 19.50 -30.34
C ILE A 752 28.51 20.23 -30.08
N ASN A 753 27.47 19.49 -29.69
CA ASN A 753 26.11 20.01 -29.54
C ASN A 753 25.58 20.05 -28.10
N ILE A 754 26.47 20.05 -27.10
CA ILE A 754 26.09 20.20 -25.68
C ILE A 754 26.51 21.58 -25.15
N PRO A 755 25.58 22.40 -24.62
CA PRO A 755 25.94 23.68 -24.03
C PRO A 755 26.86 23.53 -22.82
N SER A 756 28.06 24.12 -22.88
CA SER A 756 29.08 24.03 -21.81
C SER A 756 28.58 24.50 -20.44
N GLY A 757 27.69 25.50 -20.41
CA GLY A 757 27.04 25.98 -19.19
C GLY A 757 26.20 24.92 -18.47
N SER A 758 25.58 24.00 -19.22
CA SER A 758 24.75 22.94 -18.67
C SER A 758 25.55 21.82 -18.02
N LEU A 759 26.82 21.65 -18.42
CA LEU A 759 27.73 20.66 -17.83
C LEU A 759 28.34 21.13 -16.50
N ARG A 760 28.36 22.44 -16.22
CA ARG A 760 28.79 23.02 -14.92
C ARG A 760 27.96 22.55 -13.73
N MET A 761 26.78 21.98 -13.97
CA MET A 761 25.95 21.37 -12.93
C MET A 761 26.73 20.29 -12.15
N LEU A 762 27.70 19.60 -12.78
CA LEU A 762 28.53 18.56 -12.16
C LEU A 762 29.33 19.07 -10.95
N ASP A 763 29.71 20.34 -10.95
CA ASP A 763 30.44 20.97 -9.84
C ASP A 763 29.59 21.04 -8.55
N LYS A 764 28.26 20.96 -8.69
CA LYS A 764 27.30 20.97 -7.58
C LYS A 764 26.71 19.59 -7.29
N ALA A 765 27.23 18.53 -7.94
CA ALA A 765 26.70 17.18 -7.80
C ALA A 765 26.92 16.64 -6.38
N CYS A 766 25.86 16.08 -5.80
CA CYS A 766 25.92 15.40 -4.50
C CYS A 766 25.66 13.91 -4.73
N TRP A 767 26.63 13.09 -4.36
CA TRP A 767 26.61 11.64 -4.56
C TRP A 767 26.18 10.97 -3.26
N SER A 768 25.05 10.25 -3.26
CA SER A 768 24.70 9.36 -2.16
C SER A 768 25.66 8.17 -2.17
N SER A 769 26.49 8.01 -1.14
CA SER A 769 27.33 6.82 -0.91
C SER A 769 26.64 5.84 0.04
N GLY A 770 27.19 4.64 0.23
CA GLY A 770 26.80 3.64 1.23
C GLY A 770 25.83 2.56 0.75
N VAL A 771 25.63 2.40 -0.56
CA VAL A 771 24.81 1.33 -1.14
C VAL A 771 25.71 0.31 -1.85
N PRO A 772 25.82 -0.93 -1.35
CA PRO A 772 26.65 -1.95 -1.98
C PRO A 772 26.09 -2.37 -3.34
N GLY A 773 26.96 -2.82 -4.22
CA GLY A 773 26.57 -3.29 -5.54
C GLY A 773 27.74 -3.87 -6.31
N VAL A 774 27.50 -4.19 -7.58
CA VAL A 774 28.50 -4.78 -8.48
C VAL A 774 28.61 -3.92 -9.73
N CYS A 775 29.82 -3.56 -10.09
CA CYS A 775 30.15 -2.99 -11.40
C CYS A 775 31.33 -3.78 -11.97
N GLU A 776 31.05 -4.68 -12.92
CA GLU A 776 32.05 -5.56 -13.51
C GLU A 776 32.22 -5.23 -14.99
N ILE A 777 33.45 -4.94 -15.41
CA ILE A 777 33.78 -4.65 -16.81
C ILE A 777 34.76 -5.72 -17.29
N ARG A 778 34.38 -6.46 -18.33
CA ARG A 778 35.26 -7.43 -19.01
C ARG A 778 35.46 -7.08 -20.46
N LYS A 779 36.70 -7.22 -20.92
CA LYS A 779 37.11 -6.94 -22.30
C LYS A 779 37.64 -8.21 -22.96
N ASN A 780 37.73 -8.18 -24.29
CA ASN A 780 38.34 -9.23 -25.11
C ASN A 780 37.64 -10.59 -25.01
N LEU A 781 36.30 -10.62 -24.95
CA LEU A 781 35.52 -11.84 -24.93
C LEU A 781 35.06 -12.22 -26.34
N THR A 782 34.93 -13.50 -26.63
CA THR A 782 34.17 -13.95 -27.80
C THR A 782 32.66 -13.85 -27.52
N ARG A 783 31.85 -13.72 -28.58
CA ARG A 783 30.39 -13.67 -28.46
C ARG A 783 29.81 -14.86 -27.68
N GLN A 784 30.35 -16.07 -27.87
CA GLN A 784 29.95 -17.26 -27.12
C GLN A 784 30.31 -17.17 -25.62
N GLN A 785 31.48 -16.62 -25.29
CA GLN A 785 31.87 -16.40 -23.89
C GLN A 785 30.98 -15.35 -23.20
N ILE A 786 30.59 -14.29 -23.92
CA ILE A 786 29.64 -13.28 -23.42
C ILE A 786 28.31 -13.95 -23.06
N VAL A 787 27.74 -14.71 -24.00
CA VAL A 787 26.46 -15.39 -23.82
C VAL A 787 26.52 -16.41 -22.68
N ALA A 788 27.60 -17.20 -22.60
CA ALA A 788 27.81 -18.17 -21.52
C ALA A 788 27.88 -17.49 -20.15
N ARG A 789 28.58 -16.34 -20.06
CA ARG A 789 28.71 -15.55 -18.84
C ARG A 789 27.37 -14.98 -18.39
N VAL A 790 26.59 -14.41 -19.31
CA VAL A 790 25.24 -13.90 -19.01
C VAL A 790 24.37 -15.01 -18.42
N ALA A 791 24.37 -16.20 -19.03
CA ALA A 791 23.61 -17.34 -18.53
C ALA A 791 24.08 -17.82 -17.13
N GLU A 792 25.39 -17.86 -16.90
CA GLU A 792 25.98 -18.23 -15.60
C GLU A 792 25.57 -17.25 -14.49
N GLU A 793 25.71 -15.95 -14.74
CA GLU A 793 25.37 -14.91 -13.77
C GLU A 793 23.85 -14.84 -13.53
N CYS A 794 23.02 -14.98 -14.57
CA CYS A 794 21.56 -15.08 -14.37
C CYS A 794 21.19 -16.26 -13.46
N LYS A 795 21.87 -17.40 -13.58
CA LYS A 795 21.65 -18.56 -12.70
C LYS A 795 22.00 -18.24 -11.25
N LYS A 796 23.12 -17.56 -10.99
CA LYS A 796 23.52 -17.13 -9.63
C LYS A 796 22.51 -16.13 -9.04
N LEU A 797 22.13 -15.13 -9.82
CA LEU A 797 21.16 -14.11 -9.40
C LEU A 797 19.80 -14.72 -9.05
N PHE A 798 19.34 -15.73 -9.79
CA PHE A 798 18.10 -16.44 -9.46
C PHE A 798 18.22 -17.29 -8.19
N GLN A 799 19.39 -17.86 -7.90
CA GLN A 799 19.65 -18.53 -6.63
C GLN A 799 19.64 -17.55 -5.45
N MET A 800 20.01 -16.29 -5.68
CA MET A 800 19.91 -15.19 -4.70
C MET A 800 18.50 -14.61 -4.56
N GLY A 801 17.51 -15.14 -5.30
CA GLY A 801 16.11 -14.73 -5.20
C GLY A 801 15.67 -13.64 -6.19
N TYR A 802 16.54 -13.19 -7.10
CA TYR A 802 16.10 -12.30 -8.18
C TYR A 802 15.22 -13.07 -9.19
N SER A 803 14.30 -12.36 -9.84
CA SER A 803 13.47 -12.90 -10.92
C SER A 803 13.83 -12.26 -12.25
N SER A 804 13.36 -12.84 -13.36
CA SER A 804 13.61 -12.35 -14.73
C SER A 804 13.27 -10.88 -14.94
N LYS A 805 12.23 -10.38 -14.26
CA LYS A 805 11.80 -8.96 -14.32
C LYS A 805 12.83 -7.98 -13.78
N ASN A 806 13.79 -8.45 -12.98
CA ASN A 806 14.84 -7.61 -12.38
C ASN A 806 16.02 -7.37 -13.33
N ILE A 807 16.05 -8.01 -14.50
CA ILE A 807 17.20 -8.06 -15.40
C ILE A 807 16.85 -7.39 -16.73
N ALA A 808 17.75 -6.54 -17.23
CA ALA A 808 17.78 -6.12 -18.63
C ALA A 808 19.12 -6.48 -19.28
N ILE A 809 19.07 -6.84 -20.55
CA ILE A 809 20.22 -7.03 -21.42
C ILE A 809 20.15 -5.93 -22.48
N LEU A 810 21.15 -5.07 -22.50
CA LEU A 810 21.21 -3.89 -23.36
C LEU A 810 22.36 -4.01 -24.35
N VAL A 811 22.04 -3.80 -25.62
CA VAL A 811 23.00 -3.80 -26.72
C VAL A 811 23.00 -2.44 -27.43
N SER A 812 23.93 -2.21 -28.35
CA SER A 812 24.02 -0.92 -29.03
C SER A 812 22.95 -0.72 -30.10
N THR A 813 22.74 -1.72 -30.96
CA THR A 813 21.88 -1.59 -32.15
C THR A 813 20.79 -2.66 -32.22
N LEU A 814 19.78 -2.44 -33.07
CA LEU A 814 18.75 -3.46 -33.34
C LEU A 814 19.35 -4.71 -34.01
N LYS A 815 20.39 -4.55 -34.82
CA LYS A 815 21.10 -5.68 -35.44
C LYS A 815 21.76 -6.56 -34.38
N ASP A 816 22.37 -5.95 -33.35
CA ASP A 816 22.96 -6.69 -32.25
C ASP A 816 21.91 -7.51 -31.48
N ILE A 817 20.68 -7.03 -31.39
CA ILE A 817 19.58 -7.78 -30.76
C ILE A 817 19.34 -9.09 -31.51
N GLU A 818 19.21 -9.03 -32.84
CA GLU A 818 19.00 -10.21 -33.68
C GLU A 818 20.16 -11.22 -33.53
N ASP A 819 21.39 -10.71 -33.47
CA ASP A 819 22.61 -11.51 -33.30
C ASP A 819 22.66 -12.22 -31.94
N TYR A 820 22.27 -11.54 -30.86
CA TYR A 820 22.35 -12.06 -29.50
C TYR A 820 21.12 -12.88 -29.07
N GLU A 821 19.93 -12.57 -29.57
CA GLU A 821 18.66 -13.17 -29.11
C GLU A 821 18.67 -14.70 -29.22
N LYS A 822 19.04 -15.22 -30.40
CA LYS A 822 19.07 -16.67 -30.65
C LYS A 822 20.07 -17.37 -29.73
N LEU A 823 21.26 -16.79 -29.56
CA LEU A 823 22.33 -17.37 -28.74
C LEU A 823 21.97 -17.36 -27.26
N LEU A 824 21.43 -16.25 -26.77
CA LEU A 824 20.99 -16.10 -25.38
C LEU A 824 19.83 -17.07 -25.06
N ASN A 825 18.85 -17.20 -25.94
CA ASN A 825 17.75 -18.16 -25.76
C ASN A 825 18.24 -19.61 -25.74
N GLN A 826 19.22 -19.97 -26.57
CA GLN A 826 19.83 -21.30 -26.55
C GLN A 826 20.60 -21.57 -25.25
N ALA A 827 21.41 -20.61 -24.79
CA ALA A 827 22.22 -20.75 -23.58
C ALA A 827 21.38 -20.79 -22.30
N THR A 828 20.22 -20.15 -22.30
CA THR A 828 19.36 -20.03 -21.12
C THR A 828 18.21 -21.03 -21.08
N LYS A 829 17.98 -21.83 -22.13
CA LYS A 829 16.87 -22.81 -22.26
C LYS A 829 16.72 -23.78 -21.08
N LYS A 830 17.83 -24.12 -20.41
CA LYS A 830 17.85 -25.06 -19.27
C LYS A 830 17.63 -24.39 -17.90
N ILE A 831 17.55 -23.06 -17.85
CA ILE A 831 17.36 -22.29 -16.61
C ILE A 831 15.86 -22.11 -16.38
N ARG A 832 15.32 -22.79 -15.37
CA ARG A 832 13.89 -22.75 -15.04
C ARG A 832 13.46 -21.32 -14.70
N GLY A 833 12.38 -20.84 -15.34
CA GLY A 833 11.82 -19.50 -15.10
C GLY A 833 12.49 -18.37 -15.91
N LEU A 834 13.48 -18.69 -16.76
CA LEU A 834 14.15 -17.72 -17.61
C LEU A 834 13.47 -17.67 -18.99
N LYS A 835 12.89 -16.52 -19.32
CA LYS A 835 12.40 -16.17 -20.66
C LYS A 835 13.05 -14.85 -21.06
N ILE A 836 13.68 -14.78 -22.24
CA ILE A 836 14.21 -13.53 -22.79
C ILE A 836 13.26 -13.10 -23.89
N CYS A 837 12.84 -11.84 -23.86
CA CYS A 837 11.95 -11.30 -24.88
C CYS A 837 12.47 -9.97 -25.40
N PHE A 838 12.47 -9.83 -26.72
CA PHE A 838 12.56 -8.54 -27.37
C PHE A 838 11.20 -7.83 -27.33
N ASN A 839 11.21 -6.53 -27.01
CA ASN A 839 10.03 -5.65 -27.10
C ASN A 839 8.76 -6.21 -26.40
N SER A 840 8.93 -6.96 -25.31
CA SER A 840 7.79 -7.55 -24.60
C SER A 840 7.40 -6.73 -23.37
N GLU A 841 6.09 -6.50 -23.25
CA GLU A 841 5.48 -5.94 -22.05
C GLU A 841 5.16 -7.00 -20.98
N GLU A 842 5.51 -8.27 -21.23
CA GLU A 842 5.26 -9.36 -20.29
C GLU A 842 6.11 -9.20 -19.02
N SER A 843 5.46 -9.19 -17.86
CA SER A 843 6.10 -8.95 -16.58
C SER A 843 7.07 -10.03 -16.11
N ASN A 844 7.19 -11.15 -16.82
CA ASN A 844 7.94 -12.34 -16.39
C ASN A 844 9.11 -12.71 -17.32
N CYS A 845 9.62 -11.77 -18.13
CA CYS A 845 10.79 -11.99 -18.98
C CYS A 845 11.95 -11.01 -18.69
N ILE A 846 13.16 -11.44 -19.03
CA ILE A 846 14.34 -10.58 -19.16
C ILE A 846 14.16 -9.76 -20.43
N VAL A 847 14.29 -8.44 -20.30
CA VAL A 847 14.19 -7.53 -21.45
C VAL A 847 15.51 -7.54 -22.21
N LEU A 848 15.46 -7.82 -23.52
CA LEU A 848 16.56 -7.57 -24.45
C LEU A 848 16.18 -6.34 -25.30
N ASP A 849 16.94 -5.26 -25.22
CA ASP A 849 16.70 -4.05 -26.04
C ASP A 849 17.99 -3.28 -26.32
N SER A 850 17.89 -2.23 -27.12
CA SER A 850 18.99 -1.28 -27.31
C SER A 850 19.08 -0.28 -26.15
N ILE A 851 20.29 0.19 -25.86
CA ILE A 851 20.53 1.22 -24.83
C ILE A 851 19.65 2.46 -25.06
N ARG A 852 19.49 2.87 -26.33
CA ARG A 852 18.71 4.06 -26.72
C ARG A 852 17.21 3.87 -26.42
N ARG A 853 16.62 2.75 -26.81
CA ARG A 853 15.19 2.46 -26.60
C ARG A 853 14.82 2.22 -25.15
N PHE A 854 15.77 1.73 -24.35
CA PHE A 854 15.59 1.52 -22.91
C PHE A 854 15.84 2.80 -22.10
N SER A 855 16.04 3.96 -22.74
CA SER A 855 16.28 5.21 -22.03
C SER A 855 15.04 5.68 -21.26
N GLY A 856 15.27 6.18 -20.03
CA GLY A 856 14.21 6.53 -19.07
C GLY A 856 13.65 5.34 -18.27
N LEU A 857 14.07 4.10 -18.58
CA LEU A 857 13.71 2.89 -17.84
C LEU A 857 14.87 2.39 -16.96
N GLU A 858 14.58 1.48 -16.02
CA GLU A 858 15.59 0.94 -15.11
C GLU A 858 15.30 -0.52 -14.68
N ARG A 859 16.36 -1.20 -14.23
CA ARG A 859 16.36 -2.56 -13.68
C ARG A 859 17.39 -2.70 -12.56
N ASN A 860 17.18 -3.67 -11.66
CA ASN A 860 18.16 -3.96 -10.60
C ASN A 860 19.49 -4.41 -11.20
N ILE A 861 19.42 -5.27 -12.22
CA ILE A 861 20.58 -5.84 -12.89
C ILE A 861 20.54 -5.47 -14.38
N VAL A 862 21.66 -4.99 -14.90
CA VAL A 862 21.83 -4.69 -16.33
C VAL A 862 23.10 -5.33 -16.86
N PHE A 863 22.97 -6.02 -17.99
CA PHE A 863 24.08 -6.51 -18.80
C PHE A 863 24.20 -5.62 -20.05
N GLY A 864 25.30 -4.89 -20.20
CA GLY A 864 25.66 -4.21 -21.43
C GLY A 864 26.53 -5.11 -22.30
N LEU A 865 26.04 -5.55 -23.46
CA LEU A 865 26.81 -6.38 -24.40
C LEU A 865 27.34 -5.51 -25.53
N ASN A 866 28.66 -5.49 -25.65
CA ASN A 866 29.43 -4.70 -26.61
C ASN A 866 28.87 -3.28 -26.85
N PRO A 867 28.80 -2.41 -25.82
CA PRO A 867 28.16 -1.10 -25.93
C PRO A 867 29.04 -0.09 -26.68
N GLN A 868 29.22 -0.28 -27.98
CA GLN A 868 29.96 0.59 -28.88
C GLN A 868 29.02 1.39 -29.79
N THR A 869 29.42 2.61 -30.17
CA THR A 869 28.70 3.45 -31.12
C THR A 869 29.66 3.88 -32.23
N GLU A 870 29.16 3.90 -33.46
CA GLU A 870 29.91 4.40 -34.62
C GLU A 870 30.19 5.92 -34.50
N VAL A 871 29.35 6.64 -33.76
CA VAL A 871 29.55 8.06 -33.44
C VAL A 871 30.41 8.18 -32.18
N LEU A 872 31.70 8.44 -32.35
CA LEU A 872 32.69 8.52 -31.27
C LEU A 872 32.36 9.64 -30.24
N ASP A 873 31.79 10.76 -30.70
CA ASP A 873 31.49 11.95 -29.89
C ASP A 873 30.46 11.71 -28.77
N VAL A 874 29.65 10.65 -28.85
CA VAL A 874 28.63 10.31 -27.85
C VAL A 874 28.91 8.97 -27.15
N SER A 875 30.10 8.41 -27.33
CA SER A 875 30.49 7.12 -26.77
C SER A 875 30.40 7.07 -25.23
N TYR A 876 30.95 8.09 -24.56
CA TYR A 876 30.84 8.22 -23.10
C TYR A 876 29.39 8.49 -22.64
N ASN A 877 28.62 9.28 -23.39
CA ASN A 877 27.19 9.51 -23.09
C ASN A 877 26.38 8.21 -23.17
N LEU A 878 26.69 7.34 -24.14
CA LEU A 878 26.07 6.03 -24.27
C LEU A 878 26.39 5.14 -23.06
N LEU A 879 27.63 5.16 -22.56
CA LEU A 879 28.03 4.43 -21.35
C LEU A 879 27.34 4.97 -20.10
N VAL A 880 27.21 6.29 -19.95
CA VAL A 880 26.43 6.91 -18.88
C VAL A 880 24.96 6.50 -18.98
N CYS A 881 24.40 6.49 -20.19
CA CYS A 881 23.04 6.03 -20.45
C CYS A 881 22.86 4.58 -19.98
N LEU A 882 23.71 3.65 -20.46
CA LEU A 882 23.71 2.23 -20.09
C LEU A 882 23.84 2.03 -18.58
N ALA A 883 24.87 2.59 -17.96
CA ALA A 883 25.17 2.36 -16.55
C ALA A 883 24.05 2.86 -15.63
N SER A 884 23.46 4.01 -15.97
CA SER A 884 22.39 4.60 -15.18
C SER A 884 21.09 3.77 -15.16
N ARG A 885 20.91 2.81 -16.07
CA ARG A 885 19.74 1.91 -16.07
C ARG A 885 19.85 0.82 -14.99
N ALA A 886 21.03 0.63 -14.40
CA ALA A 886 21.34 -0.42 -13.43
C ALA A 886 21.27 0.10 -12.00
N LEU A 887 20.39 -0.46 -11.15
CA LEU A 887 20.30 -0.02 -9.75
C LEU A 887 21.38 -0.64 -8.86
N THR A 888 21.63 -1.95 -8.95
CA THR A 888 22.54 -2.66 -8.03
C THR A 888 23.66 -3.43 -8.71
N HIS A 889 23.42 -4.01 -9.89
CA HIS A 889 24.43 -4.79 -10.62
C HIS A 889 24.55 -4.32 -12.06
N LEU A 890 25.77 -3.95 -12.46
CA LEU A 890 26.12 -3.60 -13.83
C LEU A 890 27.24 -4.52 -14.31
N TYR A 891 26.99 -5.18 -15.43
CA TYR A 891 28.00 -5.98 -16.13
C TYR A 891 28.20 -5.41 -17.53
N ILE A 892 29.41 -4.98 -17.87
CA ILE A 892 29.75 -4.50 -19.22
C ILE A 892 30.73 -5.48 -19.86
N LEU A 893 30.30 -6.12 -20.95
CA LEU A 893 31.04 -7.19 -21.63
C LEU A 893 31.39 -6.76 -23.05
N TYR A 894 32.68 -6.57 -23.34
CA TYR A 894 33.15 -6.19 -24.68
C TYR A 894 33.61 -7.39 -25.49
N GLU A 895 33.20 -7.43 -26.76
CA GLU A 895 33.76 -8.37 -27.74
C GLU A 895 35.23 -8.01 -28.01
N GLY A 896 36.10 -9.02 -28.13
CA GLY A 896 37.45 -8.81 -28.61
C GLY A 896 37.44 -8.60 -30.12
N ASN A 897 38.04 -7.51 -30.60
CA ASN A 897 38.31 -7.35 -32.02
C ASN A 897 39.20 -8.51 -32.46
N GLY A 898 38.63 -9.45 -33.22
CA GLY A 898 39.44 -10.37 -34.02
C GLY A 898 40.38 -9.53 -34.87
N MET A 899 41.69 -9.77 -34.74
CA MET A 899 42.70 -9.15 -35.58
C MET A 899 42.26 -9.17 -37.05
N VAL A 900 41.84 -8.03 -37.59
CA VAL A 900 42.20 -7.70 -38.96
C VAL A 900 43.58 -7.10 -38.83
N LYS A 901 44.61 -7.89 -39.17
CA LYS A 901 45.98 -7.38 -39.33
C LYS A 901 45.91 -6.17 -40.27
N PHE A 902 46.47 -5.05 -39.83
CA PHE A 902 46.79 -3.91 -40.70
C PHE A 902 47.62 -4.37 -41.90
#